data_AF-A0A954Y747-F1
#
_entry.id   AF-A0A954Y747-F1
#
_cell.length_a   1.000
_cell.length_b   1.000
_cell.length_c   1.000
_cell.angle_alpha   90.00
_cell.angle_beta   90.00
_cell.angle_gamma   90.00
#
_symmetry.space_group_name_H-M   'P 1'
#
loop_
_entity.id
_entity.type
_entity.pdbx_description
1 polymer ?
#
loop_
_entity_poly.entity_id
_entity_poly.type
_entity_poly.pdbx_seq_one_letter_code
_entity_poly.pdbx_strand_id
1 'polypeptide(L)'
;MPQDDINRLLSELPRLVSEWQAGTIASQEGGFQRLTELLTHSSAARSYFLEAMQIEAELRWRFGANSKVSGALAVNDDGSTRPIAEIAANEISYRDDRGFCLVFDGLQEQETLANQWVQLYPVVRAVLFFCVPSYVHADELVFAACEGILGRLQDAQTPAVLSDIAIRSVLSDIEAYFVENPHKSGRLFLETAQECLKVACSMDTIAFYESLESITLSQVSPDDLRLLCLRYLVGLRQAQIAKHLALDEPAVQAKLAAARLRVLNSSVSPAILSQPPSNLDWLSPLSLLLDRHAEQSGAPRPEDLGAPVEQGLTSLLSHLDKKENRQCLLVYLIVHESLHRHLSLDRLLELSKSHRAPAFQLLISEIVREIENTSKVHSPTPVLSPAKWRSEQSLVWGGVVAAALLVAITAGAWLAGRGVPASDEGARLAEHAPAPPGAGASHDPVDAGEPEPEPQPEPRIVAGVVTTVLETDDNKSTGRAPEAGEAVYVSEEFKIDTGIVQVDLPSGNRWILEGPTSIVMHEGDRVFLRAGKLVGKNEGGGKPLVVETPGAVVRDIGTEFGVAVREDKRTSVAVYEGEVQLSASTANHSAGPHKTLNIDADHEVALGPSDELPVSAELLAHDRAFVRPDEVRLRLDERAGSAAAAAQISFFELLRVDGLLAYQGFVDSADQGGFSIGFEPRPFRSELESRLGQDLTPGAPVLPESRSIRIANGENLFFHFDTSDRSLFAKSGLLDEARKLGRRAGDIWVSWRSKVQIQPGQTLKWVGLSLMNGEVRGTNEPLFLGLPSNFTTLGYHMYGDDERRGELDMNPELPGIQSQLVDDNSHLWVLHIHCRGEGHAVVQVFLDPDLTNIHTLQPNAELPIEDLAFDRVRLEHSAEGDRGECFFDEICVGTNAEAIAVGSRRD
;
A
#
# COMPACT_ATOMS: atom_id res chain seq x y z
N MET A 1 -12.98 -33.97 -24.95
CA MET A 1 -12.07 -35.13 -25.00
C MET A 1 -12.58 -36.19 -24.03
N PRO A 2 -12.39 -37.49 -24.29
CA PRO A 2 -12.69 -38.55 -23.33
C PRO A 2 -11.93 -38.35 -22.01
N GLN A 3 -12.53 -38.74 -20.87
CA GLN A 3 -11.95 -38.60 -19.53
C GLN A 3 -10.55 -39.24 -19.41
N ASP A 4 -10.31 -40.32 -20.16
CA ASP A 4 -9.04 -41.04 -20.19
C ASP A 4 -7.91 -40.24 -20.86
N ASP A 5 -8.22 -39.40 -21.84
CA ASP A 5 -7.21 -38.53 -22.44
C ASP A 5 -6.86 -37.36 -21.51
N ILE A 6 -7.81 -36.85 -20.73
CA ILE A 6 -7.57 -35.80 -19.72
C ILE A 6 -6.66 -36.33 -18.60
N ASN A 7 -6.88 -37.57 -18.16
CA ASN A 7 -6.04 -38.20 -17.14
C ASN A 7 -4.62 -38.51 -17.64
N ARG A 8 -4.46 -38.89 -18.91
CA ARG A 8 -3.12 -39.00 -19.52
C ARG A 8 -2.43 -37.63 -19.64
N LEU A 9 -3.17 -36.59 -20.01
CA LEU A 9 -2.62 -35.24 -20.17
C LEU A 9 -2.19 -34.60 -18.84
N LEU A 10 -2.90 -34.86 -17.74
CA LEU A 10 -2.53 -34.38 -16.41
C LEU A 10 -1.29 -35.11 -15.83
N SER A 11 -0.92 -36.28 -16.35
CA SER A 11 0.27 -37.01 -15.89
C SER A 11 1.60 -36.35 -16.30
N GLU A 12 1.60 -35.53 -17.35
CA GLU A 12 2.79 -34.79 -17.82
C GLU A 12 2.95 -33.43 -17.14
N LEU A 13 1.90 -32.93 -16.49
CA LEU A 13 1.86 -31.62 -15.87
C LEU A 13 2.92 -31.46 -14.75
N PRO A 14 3.09 -32.40 -13.79
CA PRO A 14 4.11 -32.26 -12.75
C PRO A 14 5.53 -32.06 -13.30
N ARG A 15 5.88 -32.75 -14.39
CA ARG A 15 7.19 -32.62 -15.04
C ARG A 15 7.35 -31.23 -15.66
N LEU A 16 6.35 -30.76 -16.40
CA LEU A 16 6.38 -29.44 -17.04
C LEU A 16 6.41 -28.31 -16.01
N VAL A 17 5.67 -28.43 -14.90
CA VAL A 17 5.73 -27.45 -13.81
C VAL A 17 7.11 -27.44 -13.16
N SER A 18 7.71 -28.61 -12.89
CA SER A 18 9.07 -28.70 -12.33
C SER A 18 10.14 -28.13 -13.27
N GLU A 19 10.03 -28.37 -14.58
CA GLU A 19 10.94 -27.78 -15.58
C GLU A 19 10.76 -26.26 -15.72
N TRP A 20 9.53 -25.76 -15.53
CA TRP A 20 9.24 -24.32 -15.48
C TRP A 20 9.86 -23.68 -14.22
N GLN A 21 9.72 -24.31 -13.06
CA GLN A 21 10.31 -23.87 -11.79
C GLN A 21 11.84 -23.85 -11.84
N ALA A 22 12.44 -24.82 -12.54
CA ALA A 22 13.87 -24.89 -12.76
C ALA A 22 14.39 -23.94 -13.86
N GLY A 23 13.51 -23.20 -14.54
CA GLY A 23 13.87 -22.31 -15.66
C GLY A 23 14.34 -23.05 -16.93
N THR A 24 14.20 -24.38 -16.99
CA THR A 24 14.71 -25.21 -18.09
C THR A 24 13.67 -25.49 -19.17
N ILE A 25 12.39 -25.14 -18.95
CA ILE A 25 11.28 -25.49 -19.85
C ILE A 25 11.41 -24.92 -21.27
N ALA A 26 12.16 -23.83 -21.46
CA ALA A 26 12.43 -23.24 -22.78
C ALA A 26 13.46 -24.04 -23.61
N SER A 27 14.22 -24.94 -22.98
CA SER A 27 15.29 -25.71 -23.63
C SER A 27 14.81 -26.98 -24.35
N GLN A 28 13.57 -27.43 -24.12
CA GLN A 28 12.97 -28.58 -24.79
C GLN A 28 11.93 -28.14 -25.83
N GLU A 29 12.00 -28.68 -27.04
CA GLU A 29 11.10 -28.35 -28.16
C GLU A 29 9.62 -28.48 -27.76
N GLY A 30 8.97 -27.33 -27.50
CA GLY A 30 7.52 -27.23 -27.28
C GLY A 30 7.03 -27.32 -25.83
N GLY A 31 7.91 -27.48 -24.83
CA GLY A 31 7.50 -27.66 -23.41
C GLY A 31 6.67 -26.49 -22.86
N PHE A 32 7.10 -25.26 -23.09
CA PHE A 32 6.37 -24.06 -22.65
C PHE A 32 5.02 -23.89 -23.35
N GLN A 33 4.98 -24.17 -24.66
CA GLN A 33 3.75 -24.10 -25.45
C GLN A 33 2.75 -25.16 -24.99
N ARG A 34 3.25 -26.35 -24.61
CA ARG A 34 2.46 -27.45 -24.09
C ARG A 34 1.91 -27.20 -22.68
N LEU A 35 2.72 -26.63 -21.79
CA LEU A 35 2.27 -26.19 -20.47
C LEU A 35 1.16 -25.12 -20.61
N THR A 36 1.36 -24.14 -21.50
CA THR A 36 0.38 -23.09 -21.77
C THR A 36 -0.94 -23.66 -22.32
N GLU A 37 -0.89 -24.63 -23.23
CA GLU A 37 -2.08 -25.33 -23.72
C GLU A 37 -2.85 -26.03 -22.58
N LEU A 38 -2.15 -26.74 -21.69
CA LEU A 38 -2.75 -27.45 -20.56
C LEU A 38 -3.40 -26.47 -19.57
N LEU A 39 -2.71 -25.38 -19.23
CA LEU A 39 -3.24 -24.34 -18.35
C LEU A 39 -4.42 -23.59 -18.97
N THR A 40 -4.49 -23.46 -20.29
CA THR A 40 -5.61 -22.79 -20.96
C THR A 40 -6.86 -23.67 -20.95
N HIS A 41 -6.71 -24.97 -21.16
CA HIS A 41 -7.84 -25.89 -21.41
C HIS A 41 -8.26 -26.75 -20.20
N SER A 42 -7.49 -26.77 -19.10
CA SER A 42 -7.80 -27.58 -17.92
C SER A 42 -7.76 -26.76 -16.63
N SER A 43 -8.91 -26.70 -15.92
CA SER A 43 -8.99 -26.08 -14.59
C SER A 43 -8.16 -26.83 -13.56
N ALA A 44 -8.14 -28.16 -13.61
CA ALA A 44 -7.30 -28.99 -12.74
C ALA A 44 -5.80 -28.71 -12.94
N ALA A 45 -5.38 -28.41 -14.17
CA ALA A 45 -4.00 -28.04 -14.45
C ALA A 45 -3.63 -26.66 -13.89
N ARG A 46 -4.56 -25.70 -13.95
CA ARG A 46 -4.39 -24.37 -13.32
C ARG A 46 -4.30 -24.47 -11.80
N SER A 47 -5.19 -25.24 -11.17
CA SER A 47 -5.16 -25.46 -9.72
C SER A 47 -3.85 -26.10 -9.27
N TYR A 48 -3.38 -27.16 -9.95
CA TYR A 48 -2.11 -27.81 -9.62
C TYR A 48 -0.89 -26.87 -9.81
N PHE A 49 -0.88 -26.09 -10.89
CA PHE A 49 0.17 -25.09 -11.12
C PHE A 49 0.19 -24.02 -10.02
N LEU A 50 -0.98 -23.51 -9.63
CA LEU A 50 -1.10 -22.53 -8.54
C LEU A 50 -0.69 -23.12 -7.19
N GLU A 51 -1.09 -24.35 -6.87
CA GLU A 51 -0.65 -25.05 -5.65
C GLU A 51 0.87 -25.25 -5.63
N ALA A 52 1.48 -25.66 -6.75
CA ALA A 52 2.93 -25.82 -6.85
C ALA A 52 3.67 -24.47 -6.70
N MET A 53 3.11 -23.38 -7.23
CA MET A 53 3.63 -22.02 -7.05
C MET A 53 3.51 -21.53 -5.62
N GLN A 54 2.39 -21.85 -4.98
CA GLN A 54 2.12 -21.47 -3.60
C GLN A 54 3.01 -22.24 -2.63
N ILE A 55 3.23 -23.53 -2.87
CA ILE A 55 4.21 -24.34 -2.13
C ILE A 55 5.63 -23.81 -2.32
N GLU A 56 6.03 -23.44 -3.55
CA GLU A 56 7.36 -22.86 -3.77
C GLU A 56 7.51 -21.49 -3.08
N ALA A 57 6.51 -20.63 -3.18
CA ALA A 57 6.48 -19.35 -2.49
C ALA A 57 6.53 -19.53 -0.96
N GLU A 58 5.80 -20.52 -0.43
CA GLU A 58 5.77 -20.84 1.00
C GLU A 58 7.06 -21.52 1.46
N LEU A 59 7.73 -22.32 0.63
CA LEU A 59 9.05 -22.88 0.92
C LEU A 59 10.12 -21.78 0.86
N ARG A 60 10.10 -20.89 -0.13
CA ARG A 60 10.98 -19.71 -0.20
C ARG A 60 10.75 -18.78 0.99
N TRP A 61 9.51 -18.65 1.46
CA TRP A 61 9.15 -17.86 2.64
C TRP A 61 9.59 -18.54 3.96
N ARG A 62 9.27 -19.82 4.16
CA ARG A 62 9.62 -20.60 5.37
C ARG A 62 11.11 -20.85 5.51
N PHE A 63 11.85 -20.98 4.40
CA PHE A 63 13.30 -21.18 4.41
C PHE A 63 14.10 -19.90 4.11
N GLY A 64 13.45 -18.81 3.70
CA GLY A 64 14.06 -17.51 3.47
C GLY A 64 14.59 -16.83 4.73
N ALA A 65 14.02 -17.16 5.90
CA ALA A 65 14.52 -16.71 7.20
C ALA A 65 15.54 -17.69 7.85
N ASN A 66 15.57 -18.95 7.41
CA ASN A 66 16.55 -19.95 7.88
C ASN A 66 17.88 -19.92 7.10
N SER A 67 17.97 -19.18 5.99
CA SER A 67 19.22 -19.03 5.22
C SER A 67 20.35 -18.38 6.03
N LYS A 68 20.01 -17.54 7.02
CA LYS A 68 20.97 -16.85 7.89
C LYS A 68 21.60 -17.73 8.97
N VAL A 69 21.05 -18.91 9.26
CA VAL A 69 21.61 -19.86 10.25
C VAL A 69 22.16 -21.12 9.58
N SER A 70 21.62 -21.52 8.43
CA SER A 70 22.14 -22.67 7.66
C SER A 70 23.42 -22.34 6.87
N GLY A 71 23.60 -21.10 6.40
CA GLY A 71 24.82 -20.67 5.70
C GLY A 71 26.07 -20.65 6.60
N ALA A 72 25.89 -20.30 7.88
CA ALA A 72 26.97 -20.25 8.87
C ALA A 72 27.39 -21.63 9.42
N LEU A 73 26.62 -22.70 9.11
CA LEU A 73 26.85 -24.06 9.63
C LEU A 73 26.87 -25.14 8.53
N ALA A 74 26.85 -24.77 7.25
CA ALA A 74 26.87 -25.74 6.15
C ALA A 74 28.27 -26.34 5.98
N VAL A 75 28.47 -27.48 6.63
CA VAL A 75 29.47 -28.46 6.24
C VAL A 75 28.99 -29.13 4.95
N ASN A 76 29.84 -29.24 3.93
CA ASN A 76 29.57 -30.03 2.72
C ASN A 76 29.25 -31.49 3.12
N ASP A 77 28.56 -32.25 2.25
CA ASP A 77 28.20 -33.66 2.50
C ASP A 77 29.42 -34.58 2.79
N ASP A 78 30.64 -34.09 2.55
CA ASP A 78 31.92 -34.75 2.80
C ASP A 78 32.63 -34.34 4.11
N GLY A 79 32.07 -33.40 4.89
CA GLY A 79 32.69 -32.91 6.11
C GLY A 79 33.55 -31.65 5.96
N SER A 80 33.70 -31.07 4.77
CA SER A 80 34.49 -29.85 4.53
C SER A 80 33.69 -28.56 4.76
N THR A 81 34.32 -27.52 5.30
CA THR A 81 33.71 -26.19 5.47
C THR A 81 33.70 -25.43 4.14
N ARG A 82 32.57 -24.83 3.77
CA ARG A 82 32.46 -24.00 2.55
C ARG A 82 33.40 -22.77 2.63
N PRO A 83 34.09 -22.40 1.53
CA PRO A 83 34.94 -21.22 1.49
C PRO A 83 34.16 -19.93 1.79
N ILE A 84 34.77 -18.99 2.52
CA ILE A 84 34.14 -17.73 2.92
C ILE A 84 33.74 -16.89 1.69
N ALA A 85 34.56 -16.96 0.63
CA ALA A 85 34.29 -16.28 -0.64
C ALA A 85 33.01 -16.77 -1.32
N GLU A 86 32.70 -18.06 -1.20
CA GLU A 86 31.50 -18.66 -1.78
C GLU A 86 30.25 -18.29 -0.97
N ILE A 87 30.38 -18.16 0.36
CA ILE A 87 29.31 -17.67 1.24
C ILE A 87 29.01 -16.21 0.91
N ALA A 88 30.04 -15.35 0.85
CA ALA A 88 29.89 -13.94 0.49
C ALA A 88 29.30 -13.76 -0.92
N ALA A 89 29.74 -14.56 -1.91
CA ALA A 89 29.20 -14.52 -3.27
C ALA A 89 27.73 -14.96 -3.34
N ASN A 90 27.26 -15.82 -2.42
CA ASN A 90 25.86 -16.23 -2.34
C ASN A 90 24.96 -15.15 -1.72
N GLU A 91 25.54 -14.25 -0.92
CA GLU A 91 24.81 -13.18 -0.24
C GLU A 91 24.75 -11.88 -1.07
N ILE A 92 25.54 -11.75 -2.14
CA ILE A 92 25.58 -10.55 -2.98
C ILE A 92 24.85 -10.79 -4.32
N SER A 93 24.06 -9.81 -4.77
CA SER A 93 23.23 -9.89 -6.00
C SER A 93 24.00 -10.05 -7.34
N TYR A 94 25.33 -10.13 -7.34
CA TYR A 94 26.13 -10.25 -8.57
C TYR A 94 26.24 -11.68 -9.14
N ARG A 95 25.66 -12.68 -8.48
CA ARG A 95 25.74 -14.09 -8.91
C ARG A 95 25.13 -14.37 -10.29
N ASP A 96 24.16 -13.58 -10.72
CA ASP A 96 23.55 -13.73 -12.05
C ASP A 96 24.31 -12.95 -13.14
N ASP A 97 25.37 -12.22 -12.76
CA ASP A 97 26.17 -11.44 -13.70
C ASP A 97 27.21 -12.31 -14.40
N ARG A 98 27.13 -12.35 -15.74
CA ARG A 98 28.03 -13.13 -16.58
C ARG A 98 29.50 -12.74 -16.41
N GLY A 99 29.80 -11.45 -16.20
CA GLY A 99 31.17 -10.98 -16.00
C GLY A 99 31.73 -11.38 -14.64
N PHE A 100 30.91 -11.33 -13.59
CA PHE A 100 31.29 -11.75 -12.25
C PHE A 100 31.66 -13.24 -12.22
N CYS A 101 30.74 -14.10 -12.68
CA CYS A 101 30.93 -15.55 -12.69
C CYS A 101 32.13 -15.97 -13.54
N LEU A 102 32.35 -15.30 -14.68
CA LEU A 102 33.48 -15.61 -15.57
C LEU A 102 34.83 -15.57 -14.84
N VAL A 103 35.06 -14.55 -14.01
CA VAL A 103 36.33 -14.40 -13.26
C VAL A 103 36.28 -15.19 -11.94
N PHE A 104 35.14 -15.21 -11.26
CA PHE A 104 34.96 -15.92 -9.99
C PHE A 104 35.15 -17.45 -10.16
N ASP A 105 34.62 -18.03 -11.24
CA ASP A 105 34.80 -19.45 -11.56
C ASP A 105 36.26 -19.80 -11.89
N GLY A 106 37.01 -18.84 -12.44
CA GLY A 106 38.45 -18.98 -12.62
C GLY A 106 39.24 -19.02 -11.29
N LEU A 107 38.65 -18.54 -10.20
CA LEU A 107 39.27 -18.36 -8.89
C LEU A 107 38.82 -19.40 -7.84
N GLN A 108 38.02 -20.40 -8.21
CA GLN A 108 37.39 -21.34 -7.26
C GLN A 108 38.38 -22.06 -6.32
N GLU A 109 39.63 -22.27 -6.75
CA GLU A 109 40.67 -22.91 -5.94
C GLU A 109 41.54 -21.91 -5.12
N GLN A 110 41.27 -20.61 -5.22
CA GLN A 110 42.11 -19.53 -4.69
C GLN A 110 41.31 -18.54 -3.83
N GLU A 111 40.94 -18.97 -2.61
CA GLU A 111 40.04 -18.25 -1.72
C GLU A 111 40.43 -16.79 -1.45
N THR A 112 41.72 -16.50 -1.24
CA THR A 112 42.19 -15.11 -1.00
C THR A 112 41.98 -14.20 -2.20
N LEU A 113 42.05 -14.76 -3.41
CA LEU A 113 41.87 -14.02 -4.66
C LEU A 113 40.39 -13.92 -5.02
N ALA A 114 39.60 -14.97 -4.76
CA ALA A 114 38.15 -14.92 -4.84
C ALA A 114 37.57 -13.84 -3.92
N ASN A 115 37.99 -13.78 -2.65
CA ASN A 115 37.57 -12.72 -1.72
C ASN A 115 37.91 -11.31 -2.24
N GLN A 116 39.11 -11.13 -2.81
CA GLN A 116 39.50 -9.86 -3.40
C GLN A 116 38.66 -9.52 -4.63
N TRP A 117 38.28 -10.50 -5.44
CA TRP A 117 37.43 -10.29 -6.62
C TRP A 117 36.03 -9.82 -6.23
N VAL A 118 35.43 -10.42 -5.19
CA VAL A 118 34.12 -9.99 -4.68
C VAL A 118 34.15 -8.53 -4.21
N GLN A 119 35.27 -8.06 -3.66
CA GLN A 119 35.48 -6.65 -3.28
C GLN A 119 35.68 -5.71 -4.49
N LEU A 120 36.34 -6.18 -5.56
CA LEU A 120 36.69 -5.38 -6.73
C LEU A 120 35.58 -5.27 -7.76
N TYR A 121 34.77 -6.32 -7.92
CA TYR A 121 33.78 -6.38 -8.99
C TYR A 121 32.76 -5.23 -8.98
N PRO A 122 32.17 -4.82 -7.84
CA PRO A 122 31.26 -3.67 -7.80
C PRO A 122 31.95 -2.37 -8.23
N VAL A 123 33.24 -2.21 -7.90
CA VAL A 123 34.05 -1.05 -8.30
C VAL A 123 34.28 -1.02 -9.80
N VAL A 124 34.66 -2.16 -10.39
CA VAL A 124 34.86 -2.32 -11.84
C VAL A 124 33.60 -1.88 -12.59
N ARG A 125 32.45 -2.40 -12.16
CA ARG A 125 31.16 -2.14 -12.78
C ARG A 125 30.77 -0.67 -12.66
N ALA A 126 30.83 -0.09 -11.46
CA ALA A 126 30.48 1.31 -11.22
C ALA A 126 31.33 2.30 -12.04
N VAL A 127 32.63 2.05 -12.18
CA VAL A 127 33.53 2.92 -12.96
C VAL A 127 33.22 2.84 -14.46
N LEU A 128 32.95 1.66 -14.99
CA LEU A 128 32.59 1.49 -16.40
C LEU A 128 31.24 2.13 -16.73
N PHE A 129 30.24 1.98 -15.86
CA PHE A 129 28.94 2.65 -15.97
C PHE A 129 29.05 4.18 -15.91
N PHE A 130 30.03 4.72 -15.19
CA PHE A 130 30.31 6.16 -15.19
C PHE A 130 30.93 6.66 -16.51
N CYS A 131 31.78 5.86 -17.15
CA CYS A 131 32.50 6.26 -18.36
C CYS A 131 31.66 6.17 -19.64
N VAL A 132 30.64 5.29 -19.67
CA VAL A 132 29.85 5.01 -20.86
C VAL A 132 28.43 5.60 -20.74
N PRO A 133 27.92 6.34 -21.75
CA PRO A 133 26.60 6.99 -21.71
C PRO A 133 25.40 6.04 -21.96
N SER A 134 25.66 4.78 -22.30
CA SER A 134 24.64 3.77 -22.58
C SER A 134 24.84 2.58 -21.65
N TYR A 135 23.79 2.21 -20.91
CA TYR A 135 23.85 1.07 -20.00
C TYR A 135 24.11 -0.26 -20.73
N VAL A 136 23.54 -0.43 -21.92
CA VAL A 136 23.78 -1.62 -22.76
C VAL A 136 25.26 -1.75 -23.14
N HIS A 137 25.87 -0.64 -23.58
CA HIS A 137 27.29 -0.65 -23.92
C HIS A 137 28.19 -0.77 -22.67
N ALA A 138 27.74 -0.25 -21.52
CA ALA A 138 28.46 -0.41 -20.26
C ALA A 138 28.52 -1.88 -19.84
N ASP A 139 27.42 -2.64 -19.97
CA ASP A 139 27.39 -4.08 -19.70
C ASP A 139 28.31 -4.88 -20.63
N GLU A 140 28.33 -4.56 -21.93
CA GLU A 140 29.25 -5.18 -22.89
C GLU A 140 30.72 -4.90 -22.52
N LEU A 141 31.02 -3.67 -22.10
CA LEU A 141 32.36 -3.27 -21.68
C LEU A 141 32.78 -3.93 -20.36
N VAL A 142 31.85 -4.12 -19.41
CA VAL A 142 32.09 -4.90 -18.18
C VAL A 142 32.44 -6.33 -18.51
N PHE A 143 31.71 -6.96 -19.43
CA PHE A 143 32.01 -8.32 -19.85
C PHE A 143 33.38 -8.42 -20.54
N ALA A 144 33.70 -7.51 -21.47
CA ALA A 144 35.00 -7.46 -22.13
C ALA A 144 36.16 -7.27 -21.14
N ALA A 145 35.98 -6.40 -20.13
CA ALA A 145 36.96 -6.22 -19.07
C ALA A 145 37.16 -7.50 -18.24
N CYS A 146 36.08 -8.22 -17.93
CA CYS A 146 36.16 -9.50 -17.22
C CYS A 146 36.87 -10.58 -18.06
N GLU A 147 36.66 -10.64 -19.38
CA GLU A 147 37.42 -11.52 -20.27
C GLU A 147 38.92 -11.17 -20.27
N GLY A 148 39.25 -9.88 -20.31
CA GLY A 148 40.62 -9.38 -20.23
C GLY A 148 41.33 -9.73 -18.91
N ILE A 149 40.59 -9.72 -17.80
CA ILE A 149 41.05 -10.14 -16.47
C ILE A 149 41.25 -11.65 -16.42
N LEU A 150 40.27 -12.43 -16.88
CA LEU A 150 40.35 -13.89 -16.91
C LEU A 150 41.56 -14.37 -17.71
N GLY A 151 41.84 -13.73 -18.86
CA GLY A 151 42.99 -14.06 -19.70
C GLY A 151 44.35 -13.86 -19.02
N ARG A 152 44.41 -13.09 -17.93
CA ARG A 152 45.63 -12.79 -17.15
C ARG A 152 45.58 -13.31 -15.72
N LEU A 153 44.54 -14.09 -15.38
CA LEU A 153 44.31 -14.58 -14.02
C LEU A 153 45.48 -15.46 -13.50
N GLN A 154 46.17 -16.16 -14.40
CA GLN A 154 47.33 -17.00 -14.08
C GLN A 154 48.51 -16.19 -13.52
N ASP A 155 48.59 -14.90 -13.82
CA ASP A 155 49.62 -13.99 -13.30
C ASP A 155 49.28 -13.46 -11.90
N ALA A 156 48.03 -13.62 -11.44
CA ALA A 156 47.55 -13.11 -10.16
C ALA A 156 47.94 -14.03 -9.01
N GLN A 157 49.16 -13.86 -8.48
CA GLN A 157 49.63 -14.65 -7.32
C GLN A 157 49.22 -14.06 -5.97
N THR A 158 48.81 -12.79 -5.92
CA THR A 158 48.41 -12.11 -4.69
C THR A 158 47.22 -11.18 -4.94
N PRO A 159 46.40 -10.87 -3.91
CA PRO A 159 45.26 -9.95 -4.04
C PRO A 159 45.63 -8.57 -4.63
N ALA A 160 46.81 -8.05 -4.29
CA ALA A 160 47.32 -6.80 -4.84
C ALA A 160 47.59 -6.90 -6.35
N VAL A 161 48.13 -8.02 -6.82
CA VAL A 161 48.38 -8.25 -8.25
C VAL A 161 47.07 -8.45 -9.01
N LEU A 162 46.09 -9.15 -8.44
CA LEU A 162 44.75 -9.26 -9.03
C LEU A 162 44.09 -7.88 -9.19
N SER A 163 44.19 -7.04 -8.15
CA SER A 163 43.67 -5.67 -8.18
C SER A 163 44.32 -4.85 -9.28
N ASP A 164 45.64 -4.95 -9.42
CA ASP A 164 46.38 -4.24 -10.47
C ASP A 164 46.04 -4.75 -11.89
N ILE A 165 45.83 -6.06 -12.06
CA ILE A 165 45.34 -6.64 -13.32
C ILE A 165 43.95 -6.10 -13.65
N ALA A 166 43.03 -6.10 -12.68
CA ALA A 166 41.67 -5.59 -12.84
C ALA A 166 41.66 -4.11 -13.22
N ILE A 167 42.40 -3.27 -12.49
CA ILE A 167 42.52 -1.83 -12.76
C ILE A 167 43.09 -1.61 -14.17
N ARG A 168 44.16 -2.33 -14.55
CA ARG A 168 44.77 -2.18 -15.88
C ARG A 168 43.83 -2.63 -17.01
N SER A 169 43.04 -3.69 -16.82
CA SER A 169 42.06 -4.11 -17.82
C SER A 169 40.99 -3.04 -18.00
N VAL A 170 40.35 -2.61 -16.91
CA VAL A 170 39.31 -1.56 -16.94
C VAL A 170 39.79 -0.29 -17.63
N LEU A 171 40.98 0.20 -17.29
CA LEU A 171 41.54 1.40 -17.91
C LEU A 171 41.83 1.21 -19.40
N SER A 172 42.34 0.03 -19.79
CA SER A 172 42.59 -0.32 -21.19
C SER A 172 41.29 -0.36 -22.00
N ASP A 173 40.22 -0.91 -21.43
CA ASP A 173 38.92 -1.03 -22.11
C ASP A 173 38.21 0.34 -22.22
N ILE A 174 38.33 1.20 -21.20
CA ILE A 174 37.88 2.60 -21.28
C ILE A 174 38.66 3.36 -22.37
N GLU A 175 39.98 3.19 -22.42
CA GLU A 175 40.81 3.84 -23.45
C GLU A 175 40.43 3.36 -24.85
N ALA A 176 40.27 2.04 -25.05
CA ALA A 176 39.83 1.46 -26.32
C ALA A 176 38.44 1.99 -26.73
N TYR A 177 37.51 2.06 -25.80
CA TYR A 177 36.17 2.62 -26.05
C TYR A 177 36.24 4.06 -26.59
N PHE A 178 37.06 4.93 -25.99
CA PHE A 178 37.22 6.32 -26.45
C PHE A 178 38.08 6.47 -27.71
N VAL A 179 38.90 5.47 -28.07
CA VAL A 179 39.56 5.40 -29.38
C VAL A 179 38.54 5.08 -30.47
N GLU A 180 37.64 4.11 -30.23
CA GLU A 180 36.58 3.72 -31.16
C GLU A 180 35.44 4.76 -31.24
N ASN A 181 35.20 5.48 -30.13
CA ASN A 181 34.17 6.51 -30.00
C ASN A 181 34.81 7.84 -29.57
N PRO A 182 35.47 8.58 -30.49
CA PRO A 182 36.20 9.79 -30.14
C PRO A 182 35.28 10.85 -29.52
N HIS A 183 35.54 11.18 -28.25
CA HIS A 183 34.83 12.21 -27.50
C HIS A 183 35.82 13.24 -26.96
N LYS A 184 35.51 14.54 -27.07
CA LYS A 184 36.41 15.64 -26.63
C LYS A 184 36.83 15.51 -25.16
N SER A 185 35.93 15.00 -24.32
CA SER A 185 36.16 14.79 -22.88
C SER A 185 36.64 13.37 -22.52
N GLY A 186 36.91 12.50 -23.49
CA GLY A 186 37.29 11.09 -23.22
C GLY A 186 38.52 10.96 -22.33
N ARG A 187 39.51 11.84 -22.53
CA ARG A 187 40.70 11.92 -21.66
C ARG A 187 40.36 12.25 -20.20
N LEU A 188 39.43 13.18 -19.97
CA LEU A 188 39.03 13.57 -18.62
C LEU A 188 38.24 12.46 -17.92
N PHE A 189 37.44 11.68 -18.67
CA PHE A 189 36.80 10.47 -18.13
C PHE A 189 37.83 9.42 -17.70
N LEU A 190 38.84 9.18 -18.55
CA LEU A 190 39.93 8.26 -18.22
C LEU A 190 40.72 8.72 -16.99
N GLU A 191 41.08 10.00 -16.91
CA GLU A 191 41.76 10.59 -15.74
C GLU A 191 40.90 10.47 -14.47
N THR A 192 39.58 10.69 -14.57
CA THR A 192 38.66 10.53 -13.43
C THR A 192 38.57 9.07 -12.97
N ALA A 193 38.44 8.13 -13.91
CA ALA A 193 38.41 6.69 -13.61
C ALA A 193 39.71 6.24 -12.93
N GLN A 194 40.86 6.75 -13.37
CA GLN A 194 42.15 6.50 -12.73
C GLN A 194 42.18 6.98 -11.28
N GLU A 195 41.66 8.18 -10.97
CA GLU A 195 41.61 8.65 -9.59
C GLU A 195 40.68 7.81 -8.71
N CYS A 196 39.51 7.39 -9.22
CA CYS A 196 38.59 6.50 -8.49
C CYS A 196 39.24 5.16 -8.14
N LEU A 197 39.92 4.54 -9.11
CA LEU A 197 40.49 3.20 -8.95
C LEU A 197 41.65 3.14 -7.95
N LYS A 198 42.32 4.29 -7.67
CA LYS A 198 43.40 4.36 -6.66
C LYS A 198 42.96 4.01 -5.24
N VAL A 199 41.67 4.14 -4.93
CA VAL A 199 41.13 3.84 -3.58
C VAL A 199 40.36 2.52 -3.50
N ALA A 200 40.18 1.82 -4.63
CA ALA A 200 39.40 0.58 -4.75
C ALA A 200 39.84 -0.50 -3.75
N CYS A 201 41.14 -0.65 -3.52
CA CYS A 201 41.69 -1.68 -2.64
C CYS A 201 41.63 -1.32 -1.14
N SER A 202 41.17 -0.11 -0.80
CA SER A 202 41.20 0.41 0.58
C SER A 202 39.82 0.47 1.24
N MET A 203 38.80 -0.08 0.59
CA MET A 203 37.41 -0.02 1.00
C MET A 203 36.84 -1.43 1.13
N ASP A 204 35.95 -1.60 2.10
CA ASP A 204 35.11 -2.78 2.21
C ASP A 204 33.84 -2.56 1.38
N THR A 205 33.94 -2.85 0.09
CA THR A 205 32.87 -2.66 -0.89
C THR A 205 31.71 -3.62 -0.64
N ILE A 206 31.99 -4.83 -0.11
CA ILE A 206 30.96 -5.82 0.23
C ILE A 206 30.09 -5.29 1.37
N ALA A 207 30.69 -4.88 2.49
CA ALA A 207 29.92 -4.34 3.62
C ALA A 207 29.11 -3.10 3.21
N PHE A 208 29.64 -2.28 2.30
CA PHE A 208 28.88 -1.15 1.75
C PHE A 208 27.70 -1.60 0.89
N TYR A 209 27.90 -2.60 0.03
CA TYR A 209 26.86 -3.12 -0.86
C TYR A 209 25.76 -3.85 -0.10
N GLU A 210 26.11 -4.64 0.91
CA GLU A 210 25.16 -5.25 1.85
C GLU A 210 24.37 -4.18 2.59
N SER A 211 25.03 -3.10 3.04
CA SER A 211 24.32 -1.98 3.66
C SER A 211 23.35 -1.32 2.69
N LEU A 212 23.75 -1.13 1.42
CA LEU A 212 22.86 -0.62 0.36
C LEU A 212 21.67 -1.53 0.10
N GLU A 213 21.87 -2.84 0.03
CA GLU A 213 20.79 -3.82 -0.17
C GLU A 213 19.87 -3.95 1.05
N SER A 214 20.42 -3.78 2.25
CA SER A 214 19.69 -3.80 3.52
C SER A 214 18.83 -2.56 3.75
N ILE A 215 19.12 -1.46 3.05
CA ILE A 215 18.22 -0.31 3.03
C ILE A 215 16.97 -0.72 2.30
N THR A 216 15.91 -0.83 3.07
CA THR A 216 14.57 -0.94 2.53
C THR A 216 14.28 0.37 1.80
N LEU A 217 13.95 0.32 0.50
CA LEU A 217 13.54 1.51 -0.30
C LEU A 217 12.38 2.29 0.35
N SER A 218 11.72 1.71 1.37
CA SER A 218 10.78 2.38 2.27
C SER A 218 11.38 3.47 3.17
N GLN A 219 12.70 3.51 3.37
CA GLN A 219 13.40 4.58 4.08
C GLN A 219 13.67 5.80 3.18
N VAL A 220 13.48 5.64 1.86
CA VAL A 220 13.57 6.73 0.89
C VAL A 220 12.22 7.44 0.85
N SER A 221 12.23 8.77 0.83
CA SER A 221 10.98 9.53 0.74
C SER A 221 10.19 9.15 -0.53
N PRO A 222 8.85 9.14 -0.52
CA PRO A 222 8.06 8.79 -1.70
C PRO A 222 8.42 9.65 -2.93
N ASP A 223 8.71 10.93 -2.73
CA ASP A 223 9.11 11.85 -3.81
C ASP A 223 10.47 11.49 -4.43
N ASP A 224 11.45 11.12 -3.59
CA ASP A 224 12.74 10.66 -4.06
C ASP A 224 12.64 9.32 -4.76
N LEU A 225 11.87 8.39 -4.18
CA LEU A 225 11.65 7.09 -4.78
C LEU A 225 10.95 7.23 -6.13
N ARG A 226 9.99 8.16 -6.26
CA ARG A 226 9.36 8.50 -7.55
C ARG A 226 10.38 8.97 -8.59
N LEU A 227 11.23 9.93 -8.23
CA LEU A 227 12.26 10.43 -9.13
C LEU A 227 13.24 9.33 -9.56
N LEU A 228 13.65 8.49 -8.62
CA LEU A 228 14.54 7.36 -8.87
C LEU A 228 13.85 6.31 -9.77
N CYS A 229 12.58 5.97 -9.52
CA CYS A 229 11.81 5.05 -10.37
C CYS A 229 11.64 5.58 -11.80
N LEU A 230 11.27 6.85 -11.97
CA LEU A 230 11.14 7.45 -13.30
C LEU A 230 12.48 7.42 -14.08
N ARG A 231 13.60 7.63 -13.38
CA ARG A 231 14.92 7.63 -14.01
C ARG A 231 15.48 6.24 -14.32
N TYR A 232 15.42 5.32 -13.36
CA TYR A 232 16.11 4.02 -13.42
C TYR A 232 15.23 2.86 -13.83
N LEU A 233 13.97 2.83 -13.37
CA LEU A 233 13.03 1.75 -13.68
C LEU A 233 12.28 2.02 -14.99
N VAL A 234 11.76 3.24 -15.16
CA VAL A 234 11.06 3.65 -16.41
C VAL A 234 12.05 4.08 -17.50
N GLY A 235 13.24 4.56 -17.11
CA GLY A 235 14.28 4.97 -18.05
C GLY A 235 14.06 6.35 -18.70
N LEU A 236 13.27 7.23 -18.09
CA LEU A 236 12.99 8.57 -18.63
C LEU A 236 14.22 9.49 -18.54
N ARG A 237 14.38 10.37 -19.53
CA ARG A 237 15.41 11.43 -19.54
C ARG A 237 15.07 12.56 -18.57
N GLN A 238 16.07 13.34 -18.14
CA GLN A 238 15.85 14.51 -17.26
C GLN A 238 14.82 15.48 -17.81
N ALA A 239 14.89 15.84 -19.10
CA ALA A 239 13.86 16.67 -19.76
C ALA A 239 12.46 16.03 -19.79
N GLN A 240 12.36 14.70 -19.90
CA GLN A 240 11.09 13.98 -19.87
C GLN A 240 10.52 13.93 -18.45
N ILE A 241 11.36 13.71 -17.45
CA ILE A 241 11.01 13.77 -16.03
C ILE A 241 10.56 15.19 -15.67
N ALA A 242 11.27 16.22 -16.16
CA ALA A 242 10.93 17.63 -15.96
C ALA A 242 9.53 17.93 -16.51
N LYS A 243 9.23 17.48 -17.73
CA LYS A 243 7.89 17.58 -18.30
C LYS A 243 6.84 16.77 -17.52
N HIS A 244 7.18 15.55 -17.09
CA HIS A 244 6.28 14.64 -16.36
C HIS A 244 5.91 15.20 -14.98
N LEU A 245 6.85 15.88 -14.32
CA LEU A 245 6.67 16.47 -12.98
C LEU A 245 6.37 17.98 -13.00
N ALA A 246 6.21 18.59 -14.18
CA ALA A 246 6.05 20.04 -14.35
C ALA A 246 7.16 20.87 -13.66
N LEU A 247 8.40 20.38 -13.72
CA LEU A 247 9.61 21.03 -13.22
C LEU A 247 10.51 21.50 -14.37
N ASP A 248 11.52 22.32 -14.06
CA ASP A 248 12.60 22.60 -15.00
C ASP A 248 13.70 21.51 -14.93
N GLU A 249 14.47 21.39 -16.01
CA GLU A 249 15.53 20.37 -16.13
C GLU A 249 16.64 20.51 -15.07
N PRO A 250 17.11 21.74 -14.73
CA PRO A 250 18.07 21.92 -13.63
C PRO A 250 17.54 21.50 -12.26
N ALA A 251 16.25 21.72 -11.93
CA ALA A 251 15.68 21.26 -10.67
C ALA A 251 15.58 19.74 -10.62
N VAL A 252 15.25 19.08 -11.74
CA VAL A 252 15.26 17.61 -11.81
C VAL A 252 16.67 17.06 -11.58
N GLN A 253 17.68 17.67 -12.20
CA GLN A 253 19.07 17.29 -11.98
C GLN A 253 19.48 17.44 -10.50
N ALA A 254 19.16 18.58 -9.87
CA ALA A 254 19.46 18.82 -8.47
C ALA A 254 18.72 17.84 -7.54
N LYS A 255 17.45 17.54 -7.82
CA LYS A 255 16.64 16.59 -7.05
C LYS A 255 17.15 15.14 -7.20
N LEU A 256 17.54 14.71 -8.40
CA LEU A 256 18.15 13.38 -8.60
C LEU A 256 19.50 13.25 -7.88
N ALA A 257 20.32 14.30 -7.89
CA ALA A 257 21.56 14.34 -7.11
C ALA A 257 21.28 14.21 -5.60
N ALA A 258 20.31 14.97 -5.10
CA ALA A 258 19.92 14.96 -3.69
C ALA A 258 19.33 13.61 -3.26
N ALA A 259 18.51 12.97 -4.10
CA ALA A 259 17.94 11.65 -3.84
C ALA A 259 19.04 10.58 -3.71
N ARG A 260 20.01 10.55 -4.63
CA ARG A 260 21.17 9.63 -4.57
C ARG A 260 22.03 9.88 -3.33
N LEU A 261 22.24 11.15 -2.97
CA LEU A 261 22.97 11.50 -1.75
C LEU A 261 22.23 11.06 -0.49
N ARG A 262 20.90 11.14 -0.46
CA ARG A 262 20.12 10.61 0.68
C ARG A 262 20.25 9.09 0.79
N VAL A 263 20.15 8.36 -0.33
CA VAL A 263 20.40 6.91 -0.35
C VAL A 263 21.81 6.61 0.17
N LEU A 264 22.83 7.32 -0.33
CA LEU A 264 24.21 7.21 0.15
C LEU A 264 24.31 7.42 1.66
N ASN A 265 23.76 8.51 2.19
CA ASN A 265 23.86 8.86 3.60
C ASN A 265 23.15 7.86 4.51
N SER A 266 22.08 7.21 4.03
CA SER A 266 21.43 6.10 4.74
C SER A 266 22.25 4.80 4.71
N SER A 267 23.18 4.66 3.76
CA SER A 267 23.98 3.44 3.51
C SER A 267 25.39 3.46 4.10
N VAL A 268 25.88 4.64 4.46
CA VAL A 268 27.28 4.81 4.82
C VAL A 268 27.48 4.56 6.30
N SER A 269 28.23 3.51 6.62
CA SER A 269 28.78 3.27 7.96
C SER A 269 30.10 4.04 8.17
N PRO A 270 30.44 4.45 9.42
CA PRO A 270 31.75 5.02 9.77
C PRO A 270 32.95 4.15 9.37
N ALA A 271 32.73 2.85 9.16
CA ALA A 271 33.75 1.92 8.67
C ALA A 271 34.13 2.14 7.19
N ILE A 272 33.25 2.77 6.41
CA ILE A 272 33.39 2.94 4.95
C ILE A 272 33.80 4.38 4.62
N LEU A 273 33.15 5.37 5.24
CA LEU A 273 33.56 6.78 5.20
C LEU A 273 33.62 7.33 6.63
N SER A 274 34.69 8.05 6.95
CA SER A 274 34.90 8.61 8.29
C SER A 274 33.82 9.59 8.72
N GLN A 275 33.22 10.31 7.77
CA GLN A 275 32.03 11.13 7.96
C GLN A 275 31.15 11.06 6.70
N PRO A 276 29.82 10.86 6.83
CA PRO A 276 28.91 10.96 5.70
C PRO A 276 28.89 12.42 5.20
N PRO A 277 28.93 12.65 3.89
CA PRO A 277 28.97 14.00 3.34
C PRO A 277 27.66 14.76 3.61
N SER A 278 27.76 15.92 4.28
CA SER A 278 26.61 16.76 4.64
C SER A 278 26.06 17.56 3.45
N ASN A 279 26.91 17.93 2.49
CA ASN A 279 26.51 18.53 1.22
C ASN A 279 27.57 18.20 0.14
N LEU A 280 27.11 17.80 -1.04
CA LEU A 280 27.96 17.40 -2.17
C LEU A 280 27.90 18.42 -3.32
N ASP A 281 28.06 19.71 -3.02
CA ASP A 281 28.01 20.78 -4.02
C ASP A 281 28.98 20.53 -5.20
N TRP A 282 30.14 19.91 -4.92
CA TRP A 282 31.14 19.58 -5.94
C TRP A 282 30.83 18.29 -6.74
N LEU A 283 29.91 17.43 -6.27
CA LEU A 283 29.37 16.30 -7.04
C LEU A 283 28.08 16.64 -7.79
N SER A 284 27.51 17.83 -7.62
CA SER A 284 26.37 18.30 -8.41
C SER A 284 26.56 18.11 -9.93
N PRO A 285 27.77 18.32 -10.51
CA PRO A 285 28.02 18.01 -11.92
C PRO A 285 27.91 16.53 -12.27
N LEU A 286 28.10 15.59 -11.32
CA LEU A 286 27.98 14.15 -11.58
C LEU A 286 26.56 13.76 -11.98
N SER A 287 25.52 14.43 -11.49
CA SER A 287 24.16 14.04 -11.88
C SER A 287 23.91 14.32 -13.36
N LEU A 288 24.48 15.40 -13.91
CA LEU A 288 24.49 15.63 -15.35
C LEU A 288 25.27 14.54 -16.09
N LEU A 289 26.44 14.17 -15.54
CA LEU A 289 27.32 13.19 -16.16
C LEU A 289 26.71 11.78 -16.15
N LEU A 290 26.08 11.36 -15.06
CA LEU A 290 25.52 10.01 -14.89
C LEU A 290 24.21 9.81 -15.65
N ASP A 291 23.47 10.88 -15.90
CA ASP A 291 22.18 10.83 -16.60
C ASP A 291 22.28 11.17 -18.09
N ARG A 292 23.51 11.23 -18.62
CA ARG A 292 23.76 11.46 -20.05
C ARG A 292 23.38 10.21 -20.84
N HIS A 293 22.30 10.26 -21.61
CA HIS A 293 21.97 9.19 -22.55
C HIS A 293 22.30 9.60 -24.00
N ALA A 294 23.08 8.78 -24.69
CA ALA A 294 23.31 8.87 -26.12
C ALA A 294 22.14 8.24 -26.89
N GLU A 295 21.67 8.92 -27.93
CA GLU A 295 20.48 8.55 -28.70
C GLU A 295 20.55 7.20 -29.41
N GLN A 296 19.38 6.55 -29.51
CA GLN A 296 18.98 5.89 -30.75
C GLN A 296 17.90 6.76 -31.41
N SER A 297 18.31 7.48 -32.46
CA SER A 297 17.50 8.23 -33.43
C SER A 297 16.69 9.44 -32.93
N GLY A 298 17.33 10.62 -32.89
CA GLY A 298 16.70 11.86 -33.36
C GLY A 298 16.65 13.03 -32.38
N ALA A 299 17.79 13.62 -32.01
CA ALA A 299 18.04 15.00 -31.54
C ALA A 299 19.59 15.27 -31.48
N PRO A 300 20.10 16.27 -30.75
CA PRO A 300 21.10 17.25 -31.24
C PRO A 300 22.51 16.69 -31.49
N ARG A 301 23.28 17.40 -32.33
CA ARG A 301 24.65 17.01 -32.73
C ARG A 301 25.58 16.91 -31.51
N PRO A 302 26.59 16.01 -31.52
CA PRO A 302 27.58 15.83 -30.44
C PRO A 302 28.42 17.08 -30.09
N GLU A 303 28.22 18.19 -30.79
CA GLU A 303 28.90 19.46 -30.56
C GLU A 303 28.25 20.30 -29.44
N ASP A 304 26.97 20.09 -29.11
CA ASP A 304 26.20 20.97 -28.20
C ASP A 304 26.29 20.57 -26.70
N LEU A 305 26.71 19.35 -26.37
CA LEU A 305 26.84 18.83 -24.99
C LEU A 305 28.28 18.83 -24.43
N GLY A 306 29.28 19.16 -25.25
CA GLY A 306 30.70 18.97 -24.88
C GLY A 306 31.21 19.90 -23.78
N ALA A 307 30.84 21.19 -23.80
CA ALA A 307 31.38 22.18 -22.86
C ALA A 307 30.90 22.00 -21.40
N PRO A 308 29.62 21.70 -21.10
CA PRO A 308 29.17 21.42 -19.74
C PRO A 308 29.80 20.16 -19.14
N VAL A 309 29.99 19.11 -19.95
CA VAL A 309 30.62 17.84 -19.54
C VAL A 309 32.09 18.05 -19.20
N GLU A 310 32.82 18.79 -20.04
CA GLU A 310 34.24 19.11 -19.83
C GLU A 310 34.44 19.96 -18.56
N GLN A 311 33.59 20.98 -18.36
CA GLN A 311 33.60 21.80 -17.14
C GLN A 311 33.27 20.96 -15.89
N GLY A 312 32.27 20.08 -15.97
CA GLY A 312 31.89 19.20 -14.87
C GLY A 312 33.01 18.26 -14.46
N LEU A 313 33.66 17.59 -15.42
CA LEU A 313 34.79 16.69 -15.16
C LEU A 313 36.03 17.44 -14.65
N THR A 314 36.34 18.60 -15.21
CA THR A 314 37.47 19.43 -14.75
C THR A 314 37.25 19.89 -13.31
N SER A 315 36.02 20.32 -12.98
CA SER A 315 35.62 20.66 -11.62
C SER A 315 35.77 19.46 -10.68
N LEU A 316 35.27 18.29 -11.08
CA LEU A 316 35.37 17.06 -10.31
C LEU A 316 36.83 16.70 -9.99
N LEU A 317 37.68 16.65 -11.02
CA LEU A 317 39.10 16.31 -10.90
C LEU A 317 39.84 17.24 -9.94
N SER A 318 39.53 18.54 -9.94
CA SER A 318 40.14 19.52 -9.03
C SER A 318 39.87 19.25 -7.54
N HIS A 319 38.88 18.41 -7.21
CA HIS A 319 38.54 18.03 -5.84
C HIS A 319 39.09 16.64 -5.45
N LEU A 320 39.69 15.88 -6.38
CA LEU A 320 40.15 14.50 -6.12
C LEU A 320 41.56 14.40 -5.52
N ASP A 321 42.16 15.51 -5.08
CA ASP A 321 43.47 15.50 -4.41
C ASP A 321 43.45 14.69 -3.10
N LYS A 322 42.32 14.70 -2.39
CA LYS A 322 42.13 14.02 -1.10
C LYS A 322 41.62 12.60 -1.27
N LYS A 323 42.14 11.67 -0.47
CA LYS A 323 41.72 10.26 -0.47
C LYS A 323 40.23 10.12 -0.18
N GLU A 324 39.72 10.89 0.77
CA GLU A 324 38.32 10.88 1.20
C GLU A 324 37.38 11.26 0.05
N ASN A 325 37.75 12.25 -0.76
CA ASN A 325 36.94 12.68 -1.91
C ASN A 325 36.88 11.60 -3.00
N ARG A 326 37.98 10.86 -3.22
CA ARG A 326 38.00 9.72 -4.15
C ARG A 326 37.11 8.59 -3.64
N GLN A 327 37.14 8.30 -2.33
CA GLN A 327 36.26 7.31 -1.73
C GLN A 327 34.80 7.73 -1.85
N CYS A 328 34.46 8.98 -1.50
CA CYS A 328 33.11 9.52 -1.68
C CYS A 328 32.61 9.41 -3.13
N LEU A 329 33.46 9.78 -4.10
CA LEU A 329 33.13 9.63 -5.52
C LEU A 329 32.83 8.16 -5.87
N LEU A 330 33.71 7.24 -5.48
CA LEU A 330 33.55 5.82 -5.79
C LEU A 330 32.27 5.24 -5.18
N VAL A 331 32.00 5.51 -3.90
CA VAL A 331 30.77 5.07 -3.21
C VAL A 331 29.53 5.63 -3.92
N TYR A 332 29.56 6.91 -4.34
CA TYR A 332 28.46 7.52 -5.08
C TYR A 332 28.21 6.87 -6.45
N LEU A 333 29.28 6.47 -7.17
CA LEU A 333 29.16 5.71 -8.41
C LEU A 333 28.56 4.32 -8.17
N ILE A 334 28.93 3.65 -7.07
CA ILE A 334 28.36 2.36 -6.68
C ILE A 334 26.85 2.51 -6.39
N VAL A 335 26.42 3.58 -5.71
CA VAL A 335 24.99 3.88 -5.51
C VAL A 335 24.26 4.02 -6.85
N HIS A 336 24.84 4.74 -7.81
CA HIS A 336 24.24 4.90 -9.13
C HIS A 336 24.06 3.57 -9.87
N GLU A 337 25.10 2.74 -9.90
CA GLU A 337 25.07 1.41 -10.54
C GLU A 337 24.10 0.47 -9.83
N SER A 338 24.13 0.45 -8.49
CA SER A 338 23.22 -0.32 -7.65
C SER A 338 21.76 0.03 -7.93
N LEU A 339 21.39 1.31 -7.95
CA LEU A 339 20.03 1.75 -8.24
C LEU A 339 19.55 1.30 -9.62
N HIS A 340 20.43 1.30 -10.62
CA HIS A 340 20.10 0.79 -11.94
C HIS A 340 19.81 -0.72 -11.94
N ARG A 341 20.59 -1.50 -11.21
CA ARG A 341 20.45 -2.96 -11.13
C ARG A 341 19.26 -3.40 -10.27
N HIS A 342 19.06 -2.74 -9.14
CA HIS A 342 18.20 -3.22 -8.05
C HIS A 342 16.80 -2.63 -8.04
N LEU A 343 16.61 -1.47 -8.67
CA LEU A 343 15.29 -0.85 -8.73
C LEU A 343 14.46 -1.55 -9.80
N SER A 344 13.86 -2.68 -9.44
CA SER A 344 12.96 -3.47 -10.29
C SER A 344 11.52 -3.37 -9.82
N LEU A 345 10.57 -3.62 -10.74
CA LEU A 345 9.16 -3.70 -10.38
C LEU A 345 8.90 -4.83 -9.38
N ASP A 346 9.55 -5.98 -9.56
CA ASP A 346 9.42 -7.12 -8.65
C ASP A 346 9.84 -6.76 -7.22
N ARG A 347 10.95 -6.04 -7.06
CA ARG A 347 11.43 -5.60 -5.74
C ARG A 347 10.50 -4.55 -5.12
N LEU A 348 9.94 -3.64 -5.92
CA LEU A 348 8.94 -2.68 -5.43
C LEU A 348 7.65 -3.38 -4.99
N LEU A 349 7.18 -4.38 -5.74
CA LEU A 349 6.01 -5.19 -5.39
C LEU A 349 6.27 -6.11 -4.18
N GLU A 350 7.49 -6.59 -3.99
CA GLU A 350 7.87 -7.32 -2.79
C GLU A 350 7.88 -6.41 -1.56
N LEU A 351 8.44 -5.20 -1.71
CA LEU A 351 8.43 -4.19 -0.66
C LEU A 351 7.01 -3.70 -0.36
N SER A 352 6.11 -3.66 -1.34
CA SER A 352 4.71 -3.28 -1.12
C SER A 352 3.96 -4.24 -0.20
N LYS A 353 4.39 -5.50 -0.12
CA LYS A 353 3.83 -6.50 0.80
C LYS A 353 4.15 -6.18 2.26
N SER A 354 5.33 -5.62 2.51
CA SER A 354 5.82 -5.29 3.86
C SER A 354 5.62 -3.81 4.24
N HIS A 355 5.48 -2.93 3.25
CA HIS A 355 5.33 -1.49 3.44
C HIS A 355 3.94 -1.00 2.98
N ARG A 356 3.03 -0.85 3.95
CA ARG A 356 1.60 -0.52 3.71
C ARG A 356 1.29 0.99 3.69
N ALA A 357 2.30 1.86 3.59
CA ALA A 357 2.08 3.30 3.52
C ALA A 357 1.28 3.68 2.26
N PRO A 358 0.14 4.40 2.37
CA PRO A 358 -0.70 4.74 1.22
C PRO A 358 0.05 5.48 0.11
N ALA A 359 0.93 6.43 0.48
CA ALA A 359 1.78 7.15 -0.47
C ALA A 359 2.70 6.23 -1.28
N PHE A 360 3.21 5.16 -0.66
CA PHE A 360 4.05 4.17 -1.33
C PHE A 360 3.24 3.26 -2.27
N GLN A 361 2.03 2.88 -1.88
CA GLN A 361 1.12 2.07 -2.73
C GLN A 361 0.63 2.88 -3.95
N LEU A 362 0.26 4.15 -3.73
CA LEU A 362 -0.09 5.08 -4.80
C LEU A 362 1.09 5.28 -5.76
N LEU A 363 2.29 5.47 -5.22
CA LEU A 363 3.50 5.57 -6.02
C LEU A 363 3.71 4.33 -6.91
N ILE A 364 3.57 3.12 -6.35
CA ILE A 364 3.70 1.88 -7.14
C ILE A 364 2.65 1.82 -8.24
N SER A 365 1.40 2.16 -7.94
CA SER A 365 0.33 2.23 -8.94
C SER A 365 0.64 3.23 -10.06
N GLU A 366 1.13 4.42 -9.71
CA GLU A 366 1.55 5.44 -10.68
C GLU A 366 2.69 4.96 -11.57
N ILE A 367 3.72 4.32 -10.98
CA ILE A 367 4.88 3.80 -11.71
C ILE A 367 4.48 2.63 -12.63
N VAL A 368 3.61 1.71 -12.18
CA VAL A 368 3.06 0.64 -13.02
C VAL A 368 2.32 1.24 -14.22
N ARG A 369 1.46 2.24 -13.98
CA ARG A 369 0.74 2.93 -15.05
C ARG A 369 1.69 3.62 -16.03
N GLU A 370 2.79 4.21 -15.53
CA GLU A 370 3.78 4.86 -16.39
C GLU A 370 4.57 3.86 -17.23
N ILE A 371 4.94 2.70 -16.67
CA ILE A 371 5.53 1.59 -17.42
C ILE A 371 4.57 1.15 -18.53
N GLU A 372 3.30 0.90 -18.22
CA GLU A 372 2.29 0.53 -19.23
C GLU A 372 2.13 1.57 -20.33
N ASN A 373 2.12 2.86 -19.99
CA ASN A 373 2.00 3.95 -20.95
C ASN A 373 3.25 4.05 -21.84
N THR A 374 4.43 3.87 -21.27
CA THR A 374 5.70 3.93 -22.00
C THR A 374 5.87 2.72 -22.92
N SER A 375 5.40 1.54 -22.49
CA SER A 375 5.34 0.31 -23.29
C SER A 375 4.32 0.40 -24.43
N LYS A 376 3.19 1.10 -24.26
CA LYS A 376 2.19 1.31 -25.33
C LYS A 376 2.67 2.24 -26.45
N VAL A 377 3.61 3.15 -26.16
CA VAL A 377 4.19 4.08 -27.15
C VAL A 377 5.31 3.44 -27.96
N HIS A 378 5.93 2.37 -27.45
CA HIS A 378 6.98 1.61 -28.15
C HIS A 378 6.42 0.25 -28.61
N SER A 379 5.86 0.20 -29.82
CA SER A 379 5.84 -1.06 -30.56
C SER A 379 7.30 -1.53 -30.70
N PRO A 380 7.70 -2.69 -30.14
CA PRO A 380 9.07 -3.13 -30.24
C PRO A 380 9.38 -3.43 -31.70
N THR A 381 10.28 -2.64 -32.27
CA THR A 381 11.00 -3.05 -33.47
C THR A 381 11.97 -4.14 -33.01
N PRO A 382 11.88 -5.38 -33.53
CA PRO A 382 12.73 -6.47 -33.04
C PRO A 382 14.15 -6.22 -33.54
N VAL A 383 15.06 -5.85 -32.64
CA VAL A 383 16.50 -5.78 -32.91
C VAL A 383 17.24 -6.52 -31.81
N LEU A 384 17.24 -7.85 -31.85
CA LEU A 384 18.39 -8.67 -32.25
C LEU A 384 18.00 -10.15 -32.18
N SER A 385 18.29 -10.84 -33.28
CA SER A 385 18.02 -12.25 -33.50
C SER A 385 19.04 -13.13 -32.76
N PRO A 386 18.66 -14.34 -32.29
CA PRO A 386 19.62 -15.41 -32.06
C PRO A 386 20.27 -15.79 -33.38
N ALA A 387 21.57 -16.11 -33.34
CA ALA A 387 22.34 -16.53 -34.50
C ALA A 387 21.65 -17.70 -35.24
N LYS A 388 21.34 -17.48 -36.53
CA LYS A 388 20.79 -18.50 -37.44
C LYS A 388 21.85 -19.56 -37.75
N TRP A 389 21.60 -20.80 -37.34
CA TRP A 389 22.23 -21.99 -37.95
C TRP A 389 21.31 -22.55 -39.03
N ARG A 390 21.76 -22.59 -40.29
CA ARG A 390 21.10 -23.33 -41.38
C ARG A 390 21.58 -24.78 -41.36
N SER A 391 20.67 -25.75 -41.33
CA SER A 391 20.94 -27.14 -41.75
C SER A 391 19.88 -27.62 -42.75
N GLU A 392 20.34 -28.17 -43.86
CA GLU A 392 19.65 -28.39 -45.14
C GLU A 392 18.57 -29.51 -45.19
N GLN A 393 17.73 -29.72 -44.18
CA GLN A 393 16.81 -30.88 -44.16
C GLN A 393 15.32 -30.58 -44.45
N SER A 394 14.94 -29.35 -44.82
CA SER A 394 13.53 -28.94 -44.89
C SER A 394 12.76 -29.29 -46.17
N LEU A 395 13.30 -30.08 -47.11
CA LEU A 395 12.59 -30.45 -48.36
C LEU A 395 11.94 -31.83 -48.37
N VAL A 396 12.12 -32.66 -47.33
CA VAL A 396 11.54 -34.02 -47.29
C VAL A 396 10.19 -34.06 -46.56
N TRP A 397 9.90 -33.09 -45.68
CA TRP A 397 8.70 -33.11 -44.82
C TRP A 397 7.38 -32.72 -45.50
N GLY A 398 7.43 -32.01 -46.63
CA GLY A 398 6.23 -31.61 -47.37
C GLY A 398 5.45 -32.77 -47.99
N GLY A 399 6.11 -33.91 -48.25
CA GLY A 399 5.47 -35.08 -48.87
C GLY A 399 4.67 -35.96 -47.90
N VAL A 400 5.03 -35.97 -46.62
CA VAL A 400 4.46 -36.91 -45.62
C VAL A 400 3.10 -36.41 -45.10
N VAL A 401 2.93 -35.09 -44.97
CA VAL A 401 1.69 -34.48 -44.46
C VAL A 401 0.52 -34.65 -45.43
N ALA A 402 0.77 -34.64 -46.73
CA ALA A 402 -0.27 -34.81 -47.75
C ALA A 402 -0.82 -36.26 -47.82
N ALA A 403 0.00 -37.27 -47.51
CA ALA A 403 -0.43 -38.67 -47.53
C ALA A 403 -1.29 -39.04 -46.29
N ALA A 404 -1.00 -38.45 -45.13
CA ALA A 404 -1.76 -38.69 -43.89
C ALA A 404 -3.19 -38.13 -43.94
N LEU A 405 -3.39 -36.99 -44.61
CA LEU A 405 -4.71 -36.37 -44.78
C LEU A 405 -5.65 -37.19 -45.67
N LEU A 406 -5.13 -37.91 -46.67
CA LEU A 406 -5.94 -38.76 -47.55
C LEU A 406 -6.42 -40.08 -46.89
N VAL A 407 -5.66 -40.59 -45.92
CA VAL A 407 -6.03 -41.80 -45.14
C VAL A 407 -7.10 -41.46 -44.09
N ALA A 408 -7.04 -40.27 -43.48
CA ALA A 408 -8.03 -39.84 -42.49
C ALA A 408 -9.43 -39.61 -43.09
N ILE A 409 -9.50 -39.09 -44.32
CA ILE A 409 -10.77 -38.80 -45.01
C ILE A 409 -11.49 -40.09 -45.44
N THR A 410 -10.74 -41.14 -45.76
CA THR A 410 -11.32 -42.44 -46.18
C THR A 410 -11.80 -43.28 -44.98
N ALA A 411 -11.19 -43.15 -43.81
CA ALA A 411 -11.61 -43.83 -42.59
C ALA A 411 -12.88 -43.25 -41.95
N GLY A 412 -13.06 -41.91 -42.03
CA GLY A 412 -14.23 -41.23 -41.47
C GLY A 412 -15.56 -41.59 -42.14
N ALA A 413 -15.54 -41.90 -43.44
CA ALA A 413 -16.75 -42.29 -44.18
C ALA A 413 -17.24 -43.71 -43.87
N TRP A 414 -16.40 -44.57 -43.29
CA TRP A 414 -16.74 -45.98 -43.02
C TRP A 414 -17.41 -46.20 -41.66
N LEU A 415 -17.18 -45.30 -40.70
CA LEU A 415 -17.66 -45.44 -39.31
C LEU A 415 -19.06 -44.85 -39.06
N ALA A 416 -19.60 -44.02 -39.96
CA ALA A 416 -20.93 -43.42 -39.81
C ALA A 416 -22.12 -44.36 -40.13
N GLY A 417 -21.86 -45.64 -40.41
CA GLY A 417 -22.85 -46.55 -41.05
C GLY A 417 -23.48 -47.65 -40.19
N ARG A 418 -23.32 -47.70 -38.86
CA ARG A 418 -23.92 -48.78 -38.04
C ARG A 418 -24.55 -48.28 -36.74
N GLY A 419 -25.85 -48.52 -36.59
CA GLY A 419 -26.63 -48.21 -35.38
C GLY A 419 -27.22 -49.44 -34.68
N VAL A 420 -27.66 -49.20 -33.43
CA VAL A 420 -28.69 -49.90 -32.61
C VAL A 420 -28.26 -51.26 -31.98
N PRO A 421 -28.78 -51.78 -30.82
CA PRO A 421 -29.80 -51.29 -29.83
C PRO A 421 -29.42 -51.39 -28.31
N ALA A 422 -30.36 -50.97 -27.45
CA ALA A 422 -30.43 -51.16 -26.00
C ALA A 422 -31.15 -52.47 -25.56
N SER A 423 -30.87 -53.00 -24.36
CA SER A 423 -31.86 -53.68 -23.46
C SER A 423 -31.31 -54.04 -22.06
N ASP A 424 -32.29 -54.18 -21.16
CA ASP A 424 -32.37 -54.50 -19.72
C ASP A 424 -31.49 -55.62 -19.13
N GLU A 425 -31.15 -55.50 -17.83
CA GLU A 425 -31.73 -56.38 -16.77
C GLU A 425 -31.25 -55.97 -15.36
N GLY A 426 -32.22 -55.81 -14.45
CA GLY A 426 -32.01 -55.66 -13.02
C GLY A 426 -32.23 -56.96 -12.25
N ALA A 427 -31.88 -56.89 -10.96
CA ALA A 427 -32.14 -57.84 -9.89
C ALA A 427 -31.24 -59.09 -9.82
N ARG A 428 -30.35 -59.12 -8.81
CA ARG A 428 -30.40 -60.13 -7.74
C ARG A 428 -29.33 -59.92 -6.65
N LEU A 429 -29.79 -60.18 -5.41
CA LEU A 429 -29.06 -60.61 -4.20
C LEU A 429 -28.57 -59.52 -3.22
N ALA A 430 -29.48 -59.20 -2.29
CA ALA A 430 -29.14 -58.94 -0.90
C ALA A 430 -29.23 -60.25 -0.11
N GLU A 431 -28.23 -60.59 0.71
CA GLU A 431 -28.42 -61.28 2.01
C GLU A 431 -27.10 -61.43 2.79
N HIS A 432 -27.17 -61.17 4.11
CA HIS A 432 -26.28 -61.58 5.23
C HIS A 432 -25.42 -60.52 5.94
N ALA A 433 -25.84 -60.22 7.17
CA ALA A 433 -25.05 -59.70 8.29
C ALA A 433 -25.18 -60.68 9.47
N PRO A 434 -24.18 -60.80 10.37
CA PRO A 434 -24.38 -61.35 11.71
C PRO A 434 -24.07 -60.36 12.84
N ALA A 435 -24.81 -60.53 13.95
CA ALA A 435 -24.73 -59.83 15.23
C ALA A 435 -23.86 -60.61 16.26
N PRO A 436 -23.56 -60.05 17.47
CA PRO A 436 -22.47 -60.50 18.34
C PRO A 436 -22.89 -61.51 19.43
N PRO A 437 -21.94 -62.21 20.10
CA PRO A 437 -22.23 -63.04 21.26
C PRO A 437 -21.88 -62.36 22.60
N GLY A 438 -22.63 -62.71 23.65
CA GLY A 438 -22.50 -62.20 25.02
C GLY A 438 -22.03 -63.22 26.07
N ALA A 439 -21.61 -62.64 27.21
CA ALA A 439 -21.65 -63.06 28.62
C ALA A 439 -21.27 -64.47 29.12
N GLY A 440 -20.30 -64.51 30.05
CA GLY A 440 -20.50 -65.09 31.40
C GLY A 440 -19.44 -66.07 31.94
N ALA A 441 -18.66 -65.65 32.95
CA ALA A 441 -18.25 -66.50 34.09
C ALA A 441 -17.68 -65.65 35.26
N SER A 442 -18.05 -66.03 36.48
CA SER A 442 -17.89 -65.38 37.78
C SER A 442 -16.56 -65.64 38.50
N HIS A 443 -16.07 -64.67 39.29
CA HIS A 443 -15.25 -64.91 40.48
C HIS A 443 -15.53 -63.85 41.58
N ASP A 444 -15.66 -64.33 42.81
CA ASP A 444 -16.00 -63.65 44.08
C ASP A 444 -14.83 -62.84 44.70
N PRO A 445 -15.06 -62.05 45.78
CA PRO A 445 -14.52 -60.70 45.94
C PRO A 445 -13.24 -60.59 46.79
N VAL A 446 -12.44 -59.55 46.52
CA VAL A 446 -11.39 -59.04 47.41
C VAL A 446 -11.64 -57.56 47.68
N ASP A 447 -11.63 -57.23 48.96
CA ASP A 447 -11.85 -55.94 49.58
C ASP A 447 -10.60 -55.01 49.51
N ALA A 448 -10.87 -53.72 49.70
CA ALA A 448 -9.98 -52.60 50.00
C ALA A 448 -9.34 -51.80 48.85
N GLY A 449 -9.98 -50.66 48.57
CA GLY A 449 -9.38 -49.46 47.97
C GLY A 449 -10.47 -48.49 47.51
N GLU A 450 -10.73 -47.43 48.27
CA GLU A 450 -11.50 -46.28 47.76
C GLU A 450 -10.89 -45.84 46.43
N PRO A 451 -11.68 -45.62 45.36
CA PRO A 451 -11.15 -45.04 44.14
C PRO A 451 -10.65 -43.63 44.47
N GLU A 452 -9.34 -43.44 44.30
CA GLU A 452 -8.72 -42.12 44.24
C GLU A 452 -9.56 -41.24 43.30
N PRO A 453 -9.92 -40.00 43.70
CA PRO A 453 -10.67 -39.12 42.83
C PRO A 453 -9.85 -38.92 41.55
N GLU A 454 -10.47 -39.17 40.39
CA GLU A 454 -9.84 -38.88 39.10
C GLU A 454 -9.28 -37.45 39.14
N PRO A 455 -8.01 -37.23 38.74
CA PRO A 455 -7.46 -35.89 38.71
C PRO A 455 -8.36 -35.04 37.81
N GLN A 456 -8.95 -33.99 38.39
CA GLN A 456 -9.69 -32.99 37.62
C GLN A 456 -8.76 -32.53 36.48
N PRO A 457 -9.22 -32.50 35.21
CA PRO A 457 -8.37 -32.10 34.11
C PRO A 457 -7.81 -30.71 34.41
N GLU A 458 -6.49 -30.59 34.43
CA GLU A 458 -5.82 -29.31 34.68
C GLU A 458 -6.39 -28.25 33.72
N PRO A 459 -6.69 -27.03 34.21
CA PRO A 459 -7.31 -25.99 33.39
C PRO A 459 -6.43 -25.69 32.18
N ARG A 460 -6.94 -26.01 30.98
CA ARG A 460 -6.21 -25.84 29.72
C ARG A 460 -6.24 -24.37 29.31
N ILE A 461 -5.06 -23.79 29.16
CA ILE A 461 -4.86 -22.44 28.63
C ILE A 461 -5.17 -22.47 27.13
N VAL A 462 -6.10 -21.62 26.68
CA VAL A 462 -6.48 -21.47 25.26
C VAL A 462 -5.85 -20.25 24.59
N ALA A 463 -5.44 -19.25 25.36
CA ALA A 463 -4.81 -18.05 24.81
C ALA A 463 -3.95 -17.32 25.84
N GLY A 464 -3.04 -16.46 25.35
CA GLY A 464 -2.33 -15.49 26.18
C GLY A 464 -2.78 -14.08 25.83
N VAL A 465 -3.07 -13.26 26.85
CA VAL A 465 -3.28 -11.82 26.67
C VAL A 465 -1.92 -11.21 26.37
N VAL A 466 -1.69 -10.77 25.13
CA VAL A 466 -0.38 -10.26 24.70
C VAL A 466 -0.27 -8.76 24.96
N THR A 467 -1.36 -8.03 24.72
CA THR A 467 -1.40 -6.59 24.89
C THR A 467 -2.76 -6.17 25.44
N THR A 468 -2.75 -5.39 26.52
CA THR A 468 -3.93 -4.69 27.01
C THR A 468 -3.71 -3.19 26.84
N VAL A 469 -4.58 -2.53 26.07
CA VAL A 469 -4.62 -1.07 25.90
C VAL A 469 -5.85 -0.56 26.67
N LEU A 470 -5.67 -0.30 27.97
CA LEU A 470 -6.74 0.24 28.83
C LEU A 470 -7.03 1.71 28.53
N GLU A 471 -8.16 2.05 27.91
CA GLU A 471 -8.69 3.41 27.98
C GLU A 471 -9.12 3.64 29.44
N THR A 472 -8.29 4.35 30.19
CA THR A 472 -8.56 4.64 31.61
C THR A 472 -9.35 5.93 31.67
N ASP A 473 -10.67 5.80 31.79
CA ASP A 473 -11.46 6.77 32.53
C ASP A 473 -11.57 6.23 33.95
N ASP A 474 -10.76 6.81 34.83
CA ASP A 474 -10.22 6.21 36.07
C ASP A 474 -11.25 6.05 37.21
N ASN A 475 -12.55 5.87 36.93
CA ASN A 475 -13.54 5.87 38.03
C ASN A 475 -14.84 5.06 37.87
N LYS A 476 -14.97 4.15 36.88
CA LYS A 476 -16.19 3.32 36.77
C LYS A 476 -16.00 1.85 36.33
N SER A 477 -14.81 1.27 36.51
CA SER A 477 -14.64 -0.18 36.29
C SER A 477 -14.95 -0.98 37.56
N THR A 478 -15.96 -1.86 37.50
CA THR A 478 -16.23 -2.87 38.55
C THR A 478 -15.86 -4.30 38.13
N GLY A 479 -15.42 -4.50 36.88
CA GLY A 479 -14.88 -5.76 36.36
C GLY A 479 -13.35 -5.71 36.21
N ARG A 480 -12.66 -6.80 36.57
CA ARG A 480 -11.20 -6.92 36.44
C ARG A 480 -10.81 -6.94 34.96
N ALA A 481 -10.08 -5.92 34.50
CA ALA A 481 -9.44 -5.98 33.19
C ALA A 481 -8.23 -6.94 33.25
N PRO A 482 -8.04 -7.79 32.22
CA PRO A 482 -6.96 -8.77 32.16
C PRO A 482 -5.59 -8.10 32.01
N GLU A 483 -4.59 -8.60 32.72
CA GLU A 483 -3.21 -8.09 32.61
C GLU A 483 -2.48 -8.72 31.42
N ALA A 484 -1.57 -7.97 30.79
CA ALA A 484 -0.69 -8.53 29.77
C ALA A 484 0.14 -9.67 30.37
N GLY A 485 0.12 -10.84 29.73
CA GLY A 485 0.69 -12.08 30.23
C GLY A 485 -0.30 -13.01 30.96
N GLU A 486 -1.54 -12.59 31.18
CA GLU A 486 -2.59 -13.43 31.76
C GLU A 486 -3.03 -14.52 30.76
N ALA A 487 -3.17 -15.75 31.26
CA ALA A 487 -3.65 -16.88 30.48
C ALA A 487 -5.18 -16.91 30.51
N VAL A 488 -5.82 -17.12 29.35
CA VAL A 488 -7.28 -17.32 29.26
C VAL A 488 -7.60 -18.81 29.16
N TYR A 489 -8.59 -19.28 29.91
CA TYR A 489 -8.95 -20.70 30.00
C TYR A 489 -10.20 -21.06 29.18
N VAL A 490 -10.29 -22.33 28.78
CA VAL A 490 -11.44 -22.86 28.02
C VAL A 490 -12.73 -22.65 28.80
N SER A 491 -13.81 -22.20 28.12
CA SER A 491 -15.14 -22.00 28.71
C SER A 491 -15.22 -20.95 29.82
N GLU A 492 -14.18 -20.14 29.98
CA GLU A 492 -14.21 -18.95 30.83
C GLU A 492 -15.00 -17.83 30.14
N GLU A 493 -15.90 -17.20 30.89
CA GLU A 493 -16.56 -15.97 30.43
C GLU A 493 -15.61 -14.80 30.66
N PHE A 494 -15.27 -14.10 29.57
CA PHE A 494 -14.34 -12.99 29.57
C PHE A 494 -15.09 -11.70 29.25
N LYS A 495 -15.03 -10.72 30.16
CA LYS A 495 -15.70 -9.43 30.05
C LYS A 495 -14.69 -8.30 30.07
N ILE A 496 -14.85 -7.38 29.13
CA ILE A 496 -14.07 -6.16 29.01
C ILE A 496 -15.07 -5.02 29.13
N ASP A 497 -14.99 -4.22 30.18
CA ASP A 497 -15.90 -3.10 30.37
C ASP A 497 -15.46 -1.89 29.50
N THR A 498 -14.16 -1.61 29.43
CA THR A 498 -13.56 -0.52 28.64
C THR A 498 -12.19 -0.93 28.06
N GLY A 499 -11.75 -0.22 27.02
CA GLY A 499 -10.44 -0.41 26.40
C GLY A 499 -10.37 -1.54 25.37
N ILE A 500 -9.15 -1.82 24.90
CA ILE A 500 -8.88 -2.78 23.83
C ILE A 500 -7.97 -3.90 24.35
N VAL A 501 -8.34 -5.15 24.10
CA VAL A 501 -7.55 -6.33 24.47
C VAL A 501 -7.16 -7.10 23.22
N GLN A 502 -5.85 -7.32 23.05
CA GLN A 502 -5.31 -8.20 22.02
C GLN A 502 -4.93 -9.55 22.64
N VAL A 503 -5.48 -10.61 22.04
CA VAL A 503 -5.28 -11.99 22.44
C VAL A 503 -4.60 -12.73 21.29
N ASP A 504 -3.42 -13.29 21.54
CA ASP A 504 -2.76 -14.16 20.56
C ASP A 504 -3.04 -15.63 20.94
N LEU A 505 -3.50 -16.39 19.95
CA LEU A 505 -3.85 -17.80 20.09
C LEU A 505 -2.63 -18.69 19.82
N PRO A 506 -2.57 -19.91 20.40
CA PRO A 506 -1.48 -20.86 20.14
C PRO A 506 -1.30 -21.26 18.67
N SER A 507 -2.33 -21.07 17.84
CA SER A 507 -2.27 -21.28 16.38
C SER A 507 -1.53 -20.20 15.61
N GLY A 508 -1.21 -19.07 16.26
CA GLY A 508 -0.71 -17.85 15.61
C GLY A 508 -1.82 -16.88 15.20
N ASN A 509 -3.09 -17.26 15.34
CA ASN A 509 -4.21 -16.35 15.08
C ASN A 509 -4.36 -15.30 16.18
N ARG A 510 -5.03 -14.18 15.86
CA ARG A 510 -5.20 -13.06 16.77
C ARG A 510 -6.65 -12.62 16.88
N TRP A 511 -7.09 -12.32 18.11
CA TRP A 511 -8.33 -11.63 18.39
C TRP A 511 -8.05 -10.24 18.96
N ILE A 512 -8.83 -9.25 18.54
CA ILE A 512 -8.86 -7.91 19.14
C ILE A 512 -10.27 -7.68 19.63
N LEU A 513 -10.40 -7.32 20.90
CA LEU A 513 -11.66 -7.13 21.60
C LEU A 513 -11.76 -5.68 22.04
N GLU A 514 -12.86 -5.01 21.74
CA GLU A 514 -13.11 -3.60 22.08
C GLU A 514 -14.23 -3.53 23.13
N GLY A 515 -13.94 -3.03 24.33
CA GLY A 515 -14.92 -2.86 25.40
C GLY A 515 -16.00 -1.83 25.05
N PRO A 516 -17.26 -2.01 25.49
CA PRO A 516 -17.76 -3.12 26.31
C PRO A 516 -17.99 -4.40 25.49
N THR A 517 -17.37 -5.51 25.91
CA THR A 517 -17.44 -6.81 25.21
C THR A 517 -17.55 -7.97 26.19
N SER A 518 -18.37 -8.96 25.84
CA SER A 518 -18.54 -10.22 26.58
C SER A 518 -18.40 -11.39 25.63
N ILE A 519 -17.41 -12.25 25.90
CA ILE A 519 -17.11 -13.43 25.09
C ILE A 519 -16.99 -14.69 25.96
N VAL A 520 -17.12 -15.85 25.34
CA VAL A 520 -16.72 -17.13 25.91
C VAL A 520 -15.74 -17.79 24.93
N MET A 521 -14.52 -18.08 25.39
CA MET A 521 -13.55 -18.77 24.53
C MET A 521 -13.78 -20.29 24.52
N HIS A 522 -13.70 -20.88 23.33
CA HIS A 522 -13.81 -22.31 23.10
C HIS A 522 -12.50 -22.88 22.54
N GLU A 523 -12.40 -24.21 22.48
CA GLU A 523 -11.24 -24.87 21.86
C GLU A 523 -11.22 -24.66 20.33
N GLY A 524 -10.02 -24.66 19.75
CA GLY A 524 -9.84 -24.67 18.30
C GLY A 524 -10.13 -23.34 17.60
N ASP A 525 -9.66 -22.23 18.18
CA ASP A 525 -9.78 -20.86 17.66
C ASP A 525 -11.23 -20.41 17.45
N ARG A 526 -12.09 -20.84 18.38
CA ARG A 526 -13.51 -20.53 18.38
C ARG A 526 -13.87 -19.65 19.56
N VAL A 527 -14.76 -18.71 19.34
CA VAL A 527 -15.25 -17.79 20.36
C VAL A 527 -16.74 -17.57 20.21
N PHE A 528 -17.46 -17.54 21.32
CA PHE A 528 -18.85 -17.10 21.35
C PHE A 528 -18.90 -15.62 21.78
N LEU A 529 -19.23 -14.73 20.86
CA LEU A 529 -19.41 -13.29 21.09
C LEU A 529 -20.86 -13.02 21.50
N ARG A 530 -21.07 -12.73 22.79
CA ARG A 530 -22.41 -12.48 23.37
C ARG A 530 -22.89 -11.04 23.13
N ALA A 531 -21.97 -10.09 23.21
CA ALA A 531 -22.17 -8.66 23.01
C ALA A 531 -20.81 -7.97 22.81
N GLY A 532 -20.80 -6.87 22.07
CA GLY A 532 -19.61 -6.05 21.84
C GLY A 532 -18.97 -6.30 20.48
N LYS A 533 -17.70 -5.92 20.32
CA LYS A 533 -16.97 -5.94 19.04
C LYS A 533 -15.71 -6.78 19.14
N LEU A 534 -15.45 -7.53 18.08
CA LEU A 534 -14.32 -8.42 17.96
C LEU A 534 -13.78 -8.41 16.54
N VAL A 535 -12.45 -8.31 16.39
CA VAL A 535 -11.76 -8.49 15.11
C VAL A 535 -10.92 -9.75 15.19
N GLY A 536 -11.09 -10.63 14.20
CA GLY A 536 -10.28 -11.81 13.99
C GLY A 536 -9.28 -11.58 12.88
N LYS A 537 -8.01 -11.94 13.11
CA LYS A 537 -6.98 -11.98 12.07
C LYS A 537 -6.29 -13.34 12.05
N ASN A 538 -6.33 -13.97 10.88
CA ASN A 538 -5.65 -15.23 10.63
C ASN A 538 -4.21 -14.98 10.18
N GLU A 539 -3.23 -15.25 11.04
CA GLU A 539 -1.80 -15.18 10.68
C GLU A 539 -1.18 -16.60 10.57
N GLY A 540 -1.92 -17.65 10.95
CA GLY A 540 -1.46 -19.04 10.99
C GLY A 540 -2.21 -19.92 9.98
N GLY A 541 -1.61 -20.12 8.79
CA GLY A 541 -2.19 -20.79 7.62
C GLY A 541 -2.62 -22.26 7.77
N GLY A 542 -3.51 -22.59 8.70
CA GLY A 542 -4.02 -23.94 8.88
C GLY A 542 -5.30 -24.11 9.70
N LYS A 543 -5.72 -23.15 10.53
CA LYS A 543 -7.01 -23.25 11.28
C LYS A 543 -7.90 -22.02 11.05
N PRO A 544 -9.19 -22.22 10.73
CA PRO A 544 -10.13 -21.12 10.55
C PRO A 544 -10.52 -20.54 11.91
N LEU A 545 -10.58 -19.21 11.99
CA LEU A 545 -11.22 -18.51 13.09
C LEU A 545 -12.74 -18.67 13.01
N VAL A 546 -13.39 -18.97 14.14
CA VAL A 546 -14.85 -19.11 14.19
C VAL A 546 -15.43 -18.21 15.27
N VAL A 547 -16.28 -17.26 14.88
CA VAL A 547 -17.04 -16.41 15.79
C VAL A 547 -18.50 -16.87 15.76
N GLU A 548 -18.95 -17.42 16.87
CA GLU A 548 -20.34 -17.74 17.11
C GLU A 548 -21.01 -16.54 17.79
N THR A 549 -22.20 -16.17 17.31
CA THR A 549 -23.03 -15.11 17.86
C THR A 549 -24.43 -15.66 18.11
N PRO A 550 -25.31 -14.94 18.84
CA PRO A 550 -26.69 -15.38 19.03
C PRO A 550 -27.45 -15.63 17.73
N GLY A 551 -27.15 -14.88 16.66
CA GLY A 551 -27.86 -14.95 15.37
C GLY A 551 -27.10 -15.66 14.25
N ALA A 552 -25.79 -15.81 14.36
CA ALA A 552 -24.94 -16.25 13.26
C ALA A 552 -23.69 -17.01 13.68
N VAL A 553 -23.17 -17.83 12.78
CA VAL A 553 -21.81 -18.40 12.87
C VAL A 553 -21.00 -17.85 11.71
N VAL A 554 -19.92 -17.16 12.06
CA VAL A 554 -18.96 -16.53 11.16
C VAL A 554 -17.72 -17.41 11.13
N ARG A 555 -17.38 -17.97 9.96
CA ARG A 555 -16.21 -18.82 9.77
C ARG A 555 -15.28 -18.17 8.76
N ASP A 556 -14.07 -17.93 9.22
CA ASP A 556 -12.98 -17.43 8.41
C ASP A 556 -12.37 -18.51 7.50
N ILE A 557 -11.90 -18.11 6.32
CA ILE A 557 -11.23 -18.94 5.32
C ILE A 557 -9.75 -18.48 5.13
N GLY A 558 -9.21 -17.66 6.04
CA GLY A 558 -7.79 -17.30 6.11
C GLY A 558 -7.49 -15.80 6.11
N THR A 559 -8.23 -14.97 6.87
CA THR A 559 -8.32 -13.54 6.58
C THR A 559 -8.54 -12.62 7.80
N GLU A 560 -8.85 -11.33 7.56
CA GLU A 560 -9.14 -10.33 8.59
C GLU A 560 -10.61 -9.86 8.50
N PHE A 561 -11.35 -9.97 9.60
CA PHE A 561 -12.78 -9.60 9.67
C PHE A 561 -13.20 -9.10 11.05
N GLY A 562 -14.19 -8.20 11.07
CA GLY A 562 -14.85 -7.68 12.27
C GLY A 562 -16.23 -8.27 12.47
N VAL A 563 -16.58 -8.56 13.72
CA VAL A 563 -17.92 -9.00 14.14
C VAL A 563 -18.39 -8.16 15.33
N ALA A 564 -19.55 -7.53 15.20
CA ALA A 564 -20.18 -6.75 16.25
C ALA A 564 -21.54 -7.35 16.61
N VAL A 565 -21.82 -7.50 17.90
CA VAL A 565 -23.14 -7.88 18.42
C VAL A 565 -23.69 -6.72 19.24
N ARG A 566 -24.71 -6.06 18.69
CA ARG A 566 -25.41 -4.96 19.35
C ARG A 566 -26.29 -5.46 20.51
N GLU A 567 -26.77 -4.54 21.35
CA GLU A 567 -27.64 -4.87 22.47
C GLU A 567 -28.94 -5.58 22.04
N ASP A 568 -29.47 -5.19 20.89
CA ASP A 568 -30.65 -5.79 20.24
C ASP A 568 -30.37 -7.16 19.60
N LYS A 569 -29.16 -7.72 19.80
CA LYS A 569 -28.69 -9.00 19.26
C LYS A 569 -28.54 -9.03 17.75
N ARG A 570 -28.56 -7.88 17.06
CA ARG A 570 -28.11 -7.82 15.67
C ARG A 570 -26.61 -8.05 15.59
N THR A 571 -26.24 -8.91 14.66
CA THR A 571 -24.86 -9.23 14.31
C THR A 571 -24.50 -8.46 13.06
N SER A 572 -23.41 -7.70 13.10
CA SER A 572 -22.81 -7.06 11.94
C SER A 572 -21.45 -7.69 11.67
N VAL A 573 -21.19 -8.05 10.43
CA VAL A 573 -19.93 -8.64 9.96
C VAL A 573 -19.34 -7.76 8.89
N ALA A 574 -18.06 -7.44 9.01
CA ALA A 574 -17.28 -6.64 8.07
C ALA A 574 -16.02 -7.42 7.67
N VAL A 575 -15.75 -7.55 6.37
CA VAL A 575 -14.57 -8.29 5.87
C VAL A 575 -13.57 -7.32 5.27
N TYR A 576 -12.36 -7.31 5.81
CA TYR A 576 -11.30 -6.38 5.41
C TYR A 576 -10.28 -7.00 4.47
N GLU A 577 -10.01 -8.29 4.64
CA GLU A 577 -9.13 -9.06 3.79
C GLU A 577 -9.80 -10.41 3.49
N GLY A 578 -9.56 -10.97 2.29
CA GLY A 578 -10.07 -12.26 1.82
C GLY A 578 -11.60 -12.47 1.89
N GLU A 579 -12.05 -13.66 2.28
CA GLU A 579 -13.44 -14.11 2.29
C GLU A 579 -13.84 -14.78 3.60
N VAL A 580 -15.07 -14.52 4.06
CA VAL A 580 -15.67 -15.12 5.27
C VAL A 580 -16.99 -15.79 4.91
N GLN A 581 -17.24 -16.96 5.50
CA GLN A 581 -18.52 -17.66 5.40
C GLN A 581 -19.43 -17.34 6.58
N LEU A 582 -20.60 -16.79 6.29
CA LEU A 582 -21.67 -16.52 7.25
C LEU A 582 -22.76 -17.58 7.15
N SER A 583 -23.21 -18.10 8.29
CA SER A 583 -24.36 -19.01 8.39
C SER A 583 -25.30 -18.58 9.51
N ALA A 584 -26.60 -18.75 9.33
CA ALA A 584 -27.58 -18.44 10.37
C ALA A 584 -27.48 -19.44 11.54
N SER A 585 -27.50 -18.94 12.78
CA SER A 585 -27.46 -19.79 13.97
C SER A 585 -28.81 -20.48 14.16
N THR A 586 -28.86 -21.79 13.96
CA THR A 586 -30.09 -22.58 14.12
C THR A 586 -30.17 -23.13 15.54
N ALA A 587 -30.60 -22.31 16.49
CA ALA A 587 -30.80 -22.77 17.87
C ALA A 587 -31.90 -23.83 18.03
N ASN A 588 -32.67 -24.16 16.98
CA ASN A 588 -33.57 -25.32 16.91
C ASN A 588 -34.12 -25.43 15.48
N HIS A 589 -33.65 -26.33 14.63
CA HIS A 589 -34.41 -27.06 13.59
C HIS A 589 -33.50 -28.01 12.79
N SER A 590 -34.02 -29.20 12.51
CA SER A 590 -33.33 -30.40 12.01
C SER A 590 -32.65 -30.26 10.63
N ALA A 591 -31.42 -30.76 10.54
CA ALA A 591 -30.74 -31.38 9.39
C ALA A 591 -31.27 -31.09 7.95
N GLY A 592 -31.19 -29.82 7.52
CA GLY A 592 -31.17 -29.42 6.12
C GLY A 592 -29.84 -28.73 5.78
N PRO A 593 -29.47 -28.55 4.49
CA PRO A 593 -28.27 -27.80 4.14
C PRO A 593 -28.42 -26.36 4.65
N HIS A 594 -27.58 -25.95 5.60
CA HIS A 594 -27.56 -24.57 6.10
C HIS A 594 -27.27 -23.64 4.92
N LYS A 595 -28.16 -22.69 4.66
CA LYS A 595 -27.88 -21.60 3.70
C LYS A 595 -26.66 -20.86 4.23
N THR A 596 -25.65 -20.69 3.40
CA THR A 596 -24.43 -19.93 3.71
C THR A 596 -24.35 -18.74 2.77
N LEU A 597 -23.84 -17.62 3.29
CA LEU A 597 -23.49 -16.45 2.50
C LEU A 597 -21.98 -16.26 2.60
N ASN A 598 -21.30 -16.17 1.46
CA ASN A 598 -19.90 -15.80 1.43
C ASN A 598 -19.81 -14.27 1.30
N ILE A 599 -18.96 -13.68 2.14
CA ILE A 599 -18.74 -12.24 2.21
C ILE A 599 -17.28 -12.00 1.82
N ASP A 600 -17.08 -11.34 0.69
CA ASP A 600 -15.75 -10.98 0.20
C ASP A 600 -15.21 -9.73 0.91
N ALA A 601 -13.91 -9.47 0.75
CA ALA A 601 -13.27 -8.24 1.18
C ALA A 601 -14.02 -7.01 0.68
N ASP A 602 -13.92 -5.93 1.45
CA ASP A 602 -14.63 -4.67 1.23
C ASP A 602 -16.15 -4.77 1.35
N HIS A 603 -16.69 -5.85 1.94
CA HIS A 603 -18.13 -6.01 2.15
C HIS A 603 -18.53 -6.21 3.61
N GLU A 604 -19.78 -5.86 3.91
CA GLU A 604 -20.43 -6.01 5.19
C GLU A 604 -21.85 -6.56 5.09
N VAL A 605 -22.31 -7.15 6.19
CA VAL A 605 -23.66 -7.68 6.36
C VAL A 605 -24.12 -7.42 7.79
N ALA A 606 -25.37 -6.98 7.94
CA ALA A 606 -26.06 -6.96 9.24
C ALA A 606 -27.25 -7.93 9.22
N LEU A 607 -27.43 -8.68 10.31
CA LEU A 607 -28.55 -9.60 10.49
C LEU A 607 -29.02 -9.63 11.95
N GLY A 608 -30.33 -9.64 12.15
CA GLY A 608 -30.98 -9.95 13.42
C GLY A 608 -30.92 -11.45 13.78
N PRO A 609 -31.24 -11.80 15.04
CA PRO A 609 -31.15 -13.18 15.53
C PRO A 609 -32.15 -14.15 14.86
N SER A 610 -33.17 -13.64 14.20
CA SER A 610 -34.20 -14.41 13.48
C SER A 610 -34.28 -14.08 11.99
N ASP A 611 -33.35 -13.27 11.49
CA ASP A 611 -33.39 -12.82 10.10
C ASP A 611 -32.93 -13.94 9.17
N GLU A 612 -33.55 -14.05 8.00
CA GLU A 612 -32.99 -14.88 6.93
C GLU A 612 -31.71 -14.24 6.43
N LEU A 613 -30.73 -15.07 6.02
CA LEU A 613 -29.51 -14.57 5.41
C LEU A 613 -29.85 -13.72 4.16
N PRO A 614 -29.29 -12.50 4.05
CA PRO A 614 -29.50 -11.65 2.90
C PRO A 614 -28.98 -12.31 1.63
N VAL A 615 -29.47 -11.82 0.48
CA VAL A 615 -29.12 -12.37 -0.84
C VAL A 615 -27.70 -11.97 -1.26
N SER A 616 -27.20 -10.83 -0.78
CA SER A 616 -25.87 -10.30 -1.06
C SER A 616 -25.36 -9.46 0.10
N ALA A 617 -24.04 -9.30 0.19
CA ALA A 617 -23.40 -8.35 1.08
C ALA A 617 -23.36 -6.93 0.46
N GLU A 618 -23.30 -5.91 1.31
CA GLU A 618 -23.15 -4.51 0.90
C GLU A 618 -21.67 -4.12 0.95
N LEU A 619 -21.24 -3.10 0.20
CA LEU A 619 -19.86 -2.61 0.31
C LEU A 619 -19.64 -1.94 1.66
N LEU A 620 -18.44 -2.06 2.24
CA LEU A 620 -17.99 -1.31 3.41
C LEU A 620 -17.94 0.19 3.11
N ALA A 621 -18.25 1.02 4.10
CA ALA A 621 -18.17 2.48 3.96
C ALA A 621 -16.72 2.96 4.10
N HIS A 622 -15.99 2.34 5.01
CA HIS A 622 -14.57 2.54 5.27
C HIS A 622 -14.04 1.28 5.98
N ASP A 623 -12.72 1.14 6.06
CA ASP A 623 -12.07 -0.04 6.65
C ASP A 623 -11.80 0.11 8.16
N ARG A 624 -12.47 1.07 8.83
CA ARG A 624 -12.22 1.47 10.23
C ARG A 624 -13.41 1.35 11.17
N ALA A 625 -14.48 0.65 10.79
CA ALA A 625 -15.63 0.45 11.70
C ALA A 625 -15.24 -0.28 13.02
N PHE A 626 -14.12 -1.00 13.01
CA PHE A 626 -13.57 -1.74 14.14
C PHE A 626 -12.12 -1.34 14.41
N VAL A 627 -11.63 -1.54 15.64
CA VAL A 627 -10.21 -1.41 15.98
C VAL A 627 -9.43 -2.61 15.43
N ARG A 628 -8.46 -2.33 14.57
CA ARG A 628 -7.66 -3.31 13.83
C ARG A 628 -6.23 -3.43 14.42
N PRO A 629 -5.45 -4.48 14.09
CA PRO A 629 -4.15 -4.70 14.72
C PRO A 629 -3.14 -3.56 14.51
N ASP A 630 -3.23 -2.87 13.37
CA ASP A 630 -2.43 -1.69 13.08
C ASP A 630 -2.78 -0.50 14.02
N GLU A 631 -4.05 -0.31 14.34
CA GLU A 631 -4.48 0.72 15.30
C GLU A 631 -4.10 0.38 16.75
N VAL A 632 -4.13 -0.89 17.14
CA VAL A 632 -3.59 -1.31 18.45
C VAL A 632 -2.14 -0.85 18.58
N ARG A 633 -1.35 -1.00 17.52
CA ARG A 633 0.03 -0.52 17.49
C ARG A 633 0.12 1.01 17.56
N LEU A 634 -0.71 1.73 16.82
CA LEU A 634 -0.77 3.19 16.89
C LEU A 634 -1.08 3.68 18.31
N ARG A 635 -2.05 3.07 18.99
CA ARG A 635 -2.41 3.43 20.38
C ARG A 635 -1.28 3.17 21.38
N LEU A 636 -0.43 2.17 21.13
CA LEU A 636 0.80 1.98 21.91
C LEU A 636 1.83 3.07 21.62
N ASP A 637 2.01 3.44 20.35
CA ASP A 637 2.95 4.49 19.95
C ASP A 637 2.49 5.88 20.43
N GLU A 638 1.18 6.16 20.47
CA GLU A 638 0.58 7.35 21.08
C GLU A 638 0.90 7.43 22.58
N ARG A 639 0.74 6.32 23.33
CA ARG A 639 1.14 6.25 24.75
C ARG A 639 2.62 6.47 24.96
N ALA A 640 3.44 6.10 23.97
CA ALA A 640 4.87 6.39 23.96
C ALA A 640 5.19 7.85 23.59
N GLY A 641 4.18 8.67 23.27
CA GLY A 641 4.28 10.10 23.00
C GLY A 641 4.28 10.49 21.51
N SER A 642 3.89 9.60 20.60
CA SER A 642 3.85 9.89 19.15
C SER A 642 2.65 10.76 18.76
N ALA A 643 2.91 12.02 18.38
CA ALA A 643 1.88 12.95 17.89
C ALA A 643 1.24 12.48 16.57
N ALA A 644 2.04 11.92 15.65
CA ALA A 644 1.53 11.36 14.39
C ALA A 644 0.58 10.18 14.64
N ALA A 645 0.86 9.34 15.65
CA ALA A 645 -0.05 8.27 16.03
C ALA A 645 -1.35 8.80 16.63
N ALA A 646 -1.27 9.81 17.51
CA ALA A 646 -2.45 10.48 18.08
C ALA A 646 -3.37 11.08 17.01
N ALA A 647 -2.79 11.70 15.98
CA ALA A 647 -3.54 12.24 14.84
C ALA A 647 -4.22 11.14 14.03
N GLN A 648 -3.50 10.05 13.73
CA GLN A 648 -4.07 8.91 13.00
C GLN A 648 -5.21 8.22 13.77
N ILE A 649 -5.07 8.06 15.08
CA ILE A 649 -6.11 7.49 15.95
C ILE A 649 -7.35 8.37 15.97
N SER A 650 -7.16 9.68 16.16
CA SER A 650 -8.28 10.64 16.18
C SER A 650 -9.05 10.65 14.85
N PHE A 651 -8.35 10.46 13.73
CA PHE A 651 -9.00 10.27 12.42
C PHE A 651 -9.76 8.94 12.31
N PHE A 652 -9.22 7.84 12.82
CA PHE A 652 -9.94 6.57 12.85
C PHE A 652 -11.17 6.60 13.74
N GLU A 653 -11.14 7.37 14.84
CA GLU A 653 -12.31 7.64 15.68
C GLU A 653 -13.37 8.44 14.93
N LEU A 654 -12.98 9.46 14.16
CA LEU A 654 -13.91 10.20 13.29
C LEU A 654 -14.64 9.30 12.30
N LEU A 655 -13.95 8.36 11.67
CA LEU A 655 -14.57 7.39 10.76
C LEU A 655 -15.63 6.51 11.45
N ARG A 656 -15.62 6.39 12.78
CA ARG A 656 -16.59 5.59 13.55
C ARG A 656 -17.78 6.37 14.07
N VAL A 657 -17.81 7.69 13.87
CA VAL A 657 -18.89 8.54 14.31
C VAL A 657 -20.15 8.22 13.51
N ASP A 658 -21.18 7.74 14.20
CA ASP A 658 -22.43 7.37 13.56
C ASP A 658 -23.13 8.62 12.98
N GLY A 659 -23.51 8.54 11.71
CA GLY A 659 -24.12 9.65 10.99
C GLY A 659 -23.16 10.71 10.47
N LEU A 660 -21.84 10.61 10.68
CA LEU A 660 -20.87 11.49 10.02
C LEU A 660 -20.79 11.16 8.52
N LEU A 661 -20.98 12.15 7.66
CA LEU A 661 -20.98 11.99 6.21
C LEU A 661 -19.74 12.59 5.57
N ALA A 662 -19.27 13.72 6.09
CA ALA A 662 -18.04 14.33 5.63
C ALA A 662 -17.33 15.09 6.75
N TYR A 663 -16.00 15.12 6.69
CA TYR A 663 -15.12 15.87 7.58
C TYR A 663 -13.95 16.40 6.78
N GLN A 664 -13.66 17.70 6.90
CA GLN A 664 -12.48 18.33 6.33
C GLN A 664 -11.80 19.17 7.39
N GLY A 665 -10.72 18.64 7.96
CA GLY A 665 -9.74 19.41 8.72
C GLY A 665 -8.62 19.94 7.82
N PHE A 666 -7.76 20.81 8.34
CA PHE A 666 -6.62 21.34 7.58
C PHE A 666 -5.32 21.16 8.35
N VAL A 667 -4.53 20.16 7.96
CA VAL A 667 -3.33 19.72 8.70
C VAL A 667 -2.05 20.17 7.99
N ASP A 668 -1.02 20.52 8.75
CA ASP A 668 0.31 20.91 8.27
C ASP A 668 1.22 19.69 8.02
N SER A 669 0.71 18.68 7.32
CA SER A 669 1.43 17.44 7.02
C SER A 669 1.52 17.20 5.52
N ALA A 670 2.60 16.57 5.06
CA ALA A 670 2.84 16.23 3.65
C ALA A 670 1.74 15.33 3.02
N ASP A 671 0.77 14.88 3.83
CA ASP A 671 -0.32 13.98 3.48
C ASP A 671 -1.71 14.60 3.78
N GLN A 672 -1.94 15.88 3.46
CA GLN A 672 -3.25 16.56 3.63
C GLN A 672 -4.45 15.82 3.02
N GLY A 673 -4.23 14.89 2.08
CA GLY A 673 -5.28 14.04 1.53
C GLY A 673 -5.70 12.87 2.43
N GLY A 674 -4.94 12.58 3.51
CA GLY A 674 -5.17 11.45 4.42
C GLY A 674 -6.15 11.72 5.57
N PHE A 675 -6.52 12.99 5.81
CA PHE A 675 -7.36 13.40 6.95
C PHE A 675 -8.68 14.07 6.51
N SER A 676 -9.30 13.55 5.46
CA SER A 676 -10.61 14.00 4.96
C SER A 676 -11.56 12.82 4.78
N ILE A 677 -12.85 13.04 5.05
CA ILE A 677 -13.92 12.05 4.93
C ILE A 677 -14.98 12.67 4.02
N GLY A 678 -15.47 11.91 3.04
CA GLY A 678 -16.62 12.33 2.23
C GLY A 678 -16.36 13.53 1.31
N PHE A 679 -15.12 13.96 1.10
CA PHE A 679 -14.73 14.96 0.09
C PHE A 679 -13.90 14.34 -1.02
N GLU A 680 -13.99 14.90 -2.24
CA GLU A 680 -13.16 14.47 -3.36
C GLU A 680 -11.67 14.81 -3.12
N PRO A 681 -10.73 13.89 -3.44
CA PRO A 681 -9.31 14.15 -3.28
C PRO A 681 -8.85 15.32 -4.16
N ARG A 682 -8.28 16.37 -3.57
CA ARG A 682 -7.78 17.51 -4.35
C ARG A 682 -6.35 17.27 -4.88
N PRO A 683 -6.05 17.66 -6.13
CA PRO A 683 -4.71 17.53 -6.71
C PRO A 683 -3.71 18.65 -6.30
N PHE A 684 -4.13 19.72 -5.62
CA PHE A 684 -3.28 20.90 -5.35
C PHE A 684 -2.82 20.99 -3.89
N ARG A 685 -1.78 20.22 -3.53
CA ARG A 685 -1.20 20.16 -2.17
C ARG A 685 -0.45 21.44 -1.75
N SER A 686 0.27 22.11 -2.66
CA SER A 686 1.16 23.23 -2.32
C SER A 686 0.46 24.56 -2.06
N GLU A 687 -0.76 24.77 -2.58
CA GLU A 687 -1.48 26.03 -2.41
C GLU A 687 -2.13 26.17 -1.03
N LEU A 688 -2.51 25.05 -0.41
CA LEU A 688 -3.18 25.00 0.90
C LEU A 688 -2.20 25.21 2.06
N GLU A 689 -1.00 24.62 1.99
CA GLU A 689 0.06 24.81 3.00
C GLU A 689 0.39 26.30 3.22
N SER A 690 0.50 27.07 2.12
CA SER A 690 0.77 28.51 2.19
C SER A 690 -0.37 29.35 2.82
N ARG A 691 -1.55 28.74 3.01
CA ARG A 691 -2.76 29.36 3.52
C ARG A 691 -3.11 28.91 4.94
N LEU A 692 -2.35 28.00 5.56
CA LEU A 692 -2.66 27.56 6.92
C LEU A 692 -2.56 28.73 7.93
N GLY A 693 -3.59 28.87 8.75
CA GLY A 693 -3.78 29.92 9.74
C GLY A 693 -3.58 29.42 11.17
N GLN A 694 -4.16 30.13 12.14
CA GLN A 694 -4.21 29.66 13.54
C GLN A 694 -5.36 28.67 13.73
N ASP A 695 -5.26 27.75 14.67
CA ASP A 695 -6.38 26.93 15.10
C ASP A 695 -7.50 27.82 15.68
N LEU A 696 -8.74 27.62 15.22
CA LEU A 696 -9.91 28.36 15.68
C LEU A 696 -10.75 27.59 16.70
N THR A 697 -10.42 26.33 16.98
CA THR A 697 -11.17 25.47 17.88
C THR A 697 -10.82 25.76 19.35
N PRO A 698 -11.81 26.09 20.19
CA PRO A 698 -11.59 26.26 21.63
C PRO A 698 -11.37 24.88 22.28
N GLY A 699 -10.18 24.63 22.80
CA GLY A 699 -9.83 23.35 23.44
C GLY A 699 -8.75 22.59 22.67
N ALA A 700 -8.68 21.28 22.83
CA ALA A 700 -7.83 20.44 21.99
C ALA A 700 -8.56 20.19 20.66
N PRO A 701 -7.94 20.45 19.49
CA PRO A 701 -8.54 20.18 18.20
C PRO A 701 -8.80 18.68 18.04
N VAL A 702 -9.83 18.34 17.26
CA VAL A 702 -10.23 16.94 17.03
C VAL A 702 -9.09 16.16 16.41
N LEU A 703 -8.37 16.78 15.48
CA LEU A 703 -7.06 16.34 15.04
C LEU A 703 -5.98 17.20 15.73
N PRO A 704 -4.99 16.61 16.43
CA PRO A 704 -3.94 17.33 17.17
C PRO A 704 -3.12 18.36 16.39
N GLU A 705 -3.25 18.40 15.06
CA GLU A 705 -2.52 19.27 14.13
C GLU A 705 -3.45 20.02 13.15
N SER A 706 -4.79 20.00 13.35
CA SER A 706 -5.69 20.82 12.53
C SER A 706 -5.46 22.31 12.78
N ARG A 707 -5.54 23.08 11.71
CA ARG A 707 -5.40 24.54 11.68
C ARG A 707 -6.52 25.08 10.79
N SER A 708 -6.74 26.39 10.82
CA SER A 708 -7.63 27.01 9.85
C SER A 708 -6.98 27.19 8.47
N ILE A 709 -7.80 27.39 7.44
CA ILE A 709 -7.40 27.97 6.16
C ILE A 709 -7.69 29.47 6.18
N ARG A 710 -6.68 30.25 5.80
CA ARG A 710 -6.77 31.68 5.49
C ARG A 710 -7.25 31.91 4.05
N ILE A 711 -8.31 32.70 3.90
CA ILE A 711 -8.82 33.22 2.63
C ILE A 711 -8.72 34.75 2.66
N ALA A 712 -8.10 35.33 1.65
CA ALA A 712 -7.93 36.78 1.51
C ALA A 712 -7.93 37.22 0.04
N ASN A 713 -7.94 38.54 -0.21
CA ASN A 713 -7.65 39.12 -1.54
C ASN A 713 -8.49 38.58 -2.72
N GLY A 714 -9.78 38.27 -2.50
CA GLY A 714 -10.66 37.78 -3.57
C GLY A 714 -10.54 36.29 -3.87
N GLU A 715 -9.79 35.54 -3.05
CA GLU A 715 -9.68 34.10 -3.15
C GLU A 715 -11.03 33.41 -2.91
N ASN A 716 -11.23 32.29 -3.60
CA ASN A 716 -12.32 31.36 -3.35
C ASN A 716 -11.80 29.92 -3.41
N LEU A 717 -12.35 29.04 -2.56
CA LEU A 717 -11.99 27.63 -2.50
C LEU A 717 -13.25 26.76 -2.50
N PHE A 718 -13.28 25.73 -3.37
CA PHE A 718 -14.43 24.82 -3.52
C PHE A 718 -14.13 23.42 -2.98
N PHE A 719 -14.84 22.99 -1.93
CA PHE A 719 -14.76 21.64 -1.37
C PHE A 719 -15.91 20.79 -1.90
N HIS A 720 -15.57 19.84 -2.77
CA HIS A 720 -16.53 18.95 -3.42
C HIS A 720 -16.78 17.72 -2.56
N PHE A 721 -18.04 17.36 -2.37
CA PHE A 721 -18.38 16.12 -1.69
C PHE A 721 -18.10 14.93 -2.62
N ASP A 722 -17.60 13.82 -2.04
CA ASP A 722 -17.56 12.55 -2.74
C ASP A 722 -19.00 12.09 -2.95
N THR A 723 -19.43 12.18 -4.21
CA THR A 723 -20.76 11.73 -4.65
C THR A 723 -20.61 10.49 -5.53
N SER A 724 -19.68 9.58 -5.22
CA SER A 724 -19.58 8.25 -5.83
C SER A 724 -20.55 7.25 -5.18
N ASP A 725 -20.88 6.15 -5.84
CA ASP A 725 -21.82 5.14 -5.30
C ASP A 725 -21.33 4.51 -3.98
N ARG A 726 -20.03 4.62 -3.70
CA ARG A 726 -19.40 4.12 -2.47
C ARG A 726 -19.40 5.16 -1.33
N SER A 727 -19.70 6.42 -1.62
CA SER A 727 -19.67 7.52 -0.65
C SER A 727 -20.67 7.36 0.49
N LEU A 728 -20.36 7.95 1.64
CA LEU A 728 -21.26 8.04 2.80
C LEU A 728 -22.57 8.76 2.44
N PHE A 729 -22.50 9.76 1.56
CA PHE A 729 -23.68 10.45 1.04
C PHE A 729 -24.60 9.53 0.23
N ALA A 730 -24.06 8.66 -0.63
CA ALA A 730 -24.85 7.69 -1.37
C ALA A 730 -25.54 6.68 -0.45
N LYS A 731 -24.79 6.15 0.54
CA LYS A 731 -25.29 5.16 1.50
C LYS A 731 -26.36 5.70 2.44
N SER A 732 -26.26 6.97 2.83
CA SER A 732 -27.29 7.65 3.61
C SER A 732 -28.61 7.83 2.86
N GLY A 733 -28.63 7.59 1.53
CA GLY A 733 -29.81 7.75 0.69
C GLY A 733 -30.17 9.20 0.35
N LEU A 734 -29.35 10.17 0.76
CA LEU A 734 -29.60 11.61 0.63
C LEU A 734 -29.33 12.17 -0.77
N LEU A 735 -28.57 11.46 -1.61
CA LEU A 735 -28.28 11.89 -2.99
C LEU A 735 -29.44 11.63 -3.93
N ASP A 736 -29.82 12.63 -4.72
CA ASP A 736 -30.78 12.50 -5.81
C ASP A 736 -30.18 11.82 -7.07
N GLU A 737 -30.97 11.73 -8.14
CA GLU A 737 -30.54 11.17 -9.43
C GLU A 737 -29.41 11.97 -10.09
N ALA A 738 -29.31 13.27 -9.77
CA ALA A 738 -28.27 14.17 -10.25
C ALA A 738 -27.04 14.19 -9.32
N ARG A 739 -26.99 13.31 -8.31
CA ARG A 739 -25.92 13.21 -7.32
C ARG A 739 -25.78 14.47 -6.45
N LYS A 740 -26.88 15.16 -6.15
CA LYS A 740 -26.93 16.35 -5.29
C LYS A 740 -27.70 16.10 -3.99
N LEU A 741 -27.32 16.84 -2.95
CA LEU A 741 -28.01 16.92 -1.67
C LEU A 741 -29.11 17.98 -1.72
N GLY A 742 -30.14 17.86 -0.86
CA GLY A 742 -31.21 18.86 -0.71
C GLY A 742 -32.56 18.44 -1.33
N ARG A 743 -32.55 17.61 -2.38
CA ARG A 743 -33.79 17.19 -3.07
C ARG A 743 -34.50 16.00 -2.43
N ARG A 744 -33.75 15.05 -1.87
CA ARG A 744 -34.34 13.90 -1.17
C ARG A 744 -34.69 14.26 0.26
N ALA A 745 -35.72 13.61 0.79
CA ALA A 745 -36.13 13.80 2.17
C ALA A 745 -35.05 13.27 3.14
N GLY A 746 -34.78 14.02 4.20
CA GLY A 746 -33.77 13.69 5.20
C GLY A 746 -33.21 14.94 5.87
N ASP A 747 -32.50 14.72 6.98
CA ASP A 747 -31.85 15.78 7.74
C ASP A 747 -30.36 15.82 7.40
N ILE A 748 -29.86 17.02 7.13
CA ILE A 748 -28.44 17.29 6.88
C ILE A 748 -27.98 18.36 7.87
N TRP A 749 -26.98 18.02 8.65
CA TRP A 749 -26.32 18.93 9.57
C TRP A 749 -24.97 19.34 8.99
N VAL A 750 -24.66 20.64 9.02
CA VAL A 750 -23.37 21.17 8.54
C VAL A 750 -22.82 22.10 9.60
N SER A 751 -21.54 21.96 9.96
CA SER A 751 -20.86 22.90 10.85
C SER A 751 -19.50 23.32 10.33
N TRP A 752 -19.11 24.54 10.68
CA TRP A 752 -17.75 25.04 10.46
C TRP A 752 -17.44 26.18 11.44
N ARG A 753 -16.16 26.47 11.62
CA ARG A 753 -15.73 27.68 12.33
C ARG A 753 -15.27 28.74 11.36
N SER A 754 -15.53 30.00 11.70
CA SER A 754 -14.98 31.14 10.97
C SER A 754 -14.51 32.23 11.90
N LYS A 755 -13.44 32.93 11.53
CA LYS A 755 -12.95 34.11 12.21
C LYS A 755 -12.56 35.18 11.20
N VAL A 756 -13.10 36.39 11.35
CA VAL A 756 -12.88 37.48 10.39
C VAL A 756 -11.96 38.53 11.02
N GLN A 757 -10.83 38.81 10.37
CA GLN A 757 -9.87 39.81 10.81
C GLN A 757 -9.92 41.04 9.91
N ILE A 758 -10.30 42.18 10.48
CA ILE A 758 -10.37 43.47 9.80
C ILE A 758 -9.47 44.47 10.54
N GLN A 759 -8.49 45.07 9.85
CA GLN A 759 -7.65 46.10 10.50
C GLN A 759 -8.42 47.43 10.62
N PRO A 760 -8.07 48.31 11.59
CA PRO A 760 -8.73 49.60 11.76
C PRO A 760 -8.75 50.44 10.48
N GLY A 761 -9.95 50.86 10.06
CA GLY A 761 -10.16 51.71 8.87
C GLY A 761 -10.34 50.94 7.55
N GLN A 762 -10.38 49.61 7.59
CA GLN A 762 -10.68 48.76 6.43
C GLN A 762 -12.15 48.32 6.45
N THR A 763 -12.68 47.99 5.28
CA THR A 763 -14.03 47.45 5.09
C THR A 763 -13.96 46.17 4.29
N LEU A 764 -14.75 45.17 4.68
CA LEU A 764 -15.00 43.96 3.89
C LEU A 764 -16.38 44.08 3.25
N LYS A 765 -16.49 43.82 1.94
CA LYS A 765 -17.78 43.84 1.26
C LYS A 765 -18.61 42.59 1.49
N TRP A 766 -17.98 41.41 1.47
CA TRP A 766 -18.58 40.14 1.85
C TRP A 766 -17.50 39.10 2.12
N VAL A 767 -17.80 38.14 3.00
CA VAL A 767 -16.92 37.01 3.32
C VAL A 767 -17.75 35.92 3.98
N GLY A 768 -17.54 34.65 3.64
CA GLY A 768 -18.37 33.58 4.18
C GLY A 768 -18.27 32.24 3.46
N LEU A 769 -19.21 31.36 3.79
CA LEU A 769 -19.38 30.03 3.20
C LEU A 769 -20.68 29.99 2.39
N SER A 770 -20.61 29.40 1.20
CA SER A 770 -21.76 29.15 0.33
C SER A 770 -22.02 27.66 0.15
N LEU A 771 -23.28 27.25 0.16
CA LEU A 771 -23.71 25.99 -0.45
C LEU A 771 -23.77 26.20 -1.97
N MET A 772 -23.20 25.28 -2.75
CA MET A 772 -23.04 25.45 -4.19
C MET A 772 -23.47 24.20 -4.97
N ASN A 773 -24.01 24.40 -6.17
CA ASN A 773 -24.40 23.33 -7.10
C ASN A 773 -23.79 23.46 -8.51
N GLY A 774 -22.70 24.22 -8.56
CA GLY A 774 -21.94 24.66 -9.73
C GLY A 774 -20.91 25.71 -9.27
N GLU A 775 -20.24 26.37 -10.20
CA GLU A 775 -19.12 27.28 -9.87
C GLU A 775 -19.49 28.77 -9.94
N VAL A 776 -20.66 29.10 -10.50
CA VAL A 776 -21.06 30.50 -10.73
C VAL A 776 -21.75 31.09 -9.50
N ARG A 777 -21.14 32.11 -8.88
CA ARG A 777 -21.70 32.90 -7.78
C ARG A 777 -23.09 33.46 -8.12
N GLY A 778 -24.02 33.41 -7.17
CA GLY A 778 -25.39 33.91 -7.29
C GLY A 778 -26.30 33.17 -8.27
N THR A 779 -25.76 32.33 -9.17
CA THR A 779 -26.55 31.47 -10.07
C THR A 779 -26.60 30.03 -9.55
N ASN A 780 -25.46 29.49 -9.12
CA ASN A 780 -25.34 28.13 -8.59
C ASN A 780 -25.21 28.11 -7.07
N GLU A 781 -25.77 29.11 -6.41
CA GLU A 781 -25.52 29.43 -5.01
C GLU A 781 -26.86 29.56 -4.27
N PRO A 782 -27.51 28.46 -3.85
CA PRO A 782 -28.78 28.55 -3.13
C PRO A 782 -28.71 29.34 -1.82
N LEU A 783 -27.58 29.28 -1.11
CA LEU A 783 -27.42 29.89 0.21
C LEU A 783 -25.97 30.33 0.46
N PHE A 784 -25.82 31.56 0.92
CA PHE A 784 -24.59 32.16 1.44
C PHE A 784 -24.77 32.57 2.91
N LEU A 785 -23.75 32.32 3.74
CA LEU A 785 -23.72 32.62 5.17
C LEU A 785 -22.38 33.27 5.55
N GLY A 786 -22.42 34.30 6.39
CA GLY A 786 -21.23 35.06 6.79
C GLY A 786 -21.55 36.55 6.87
N LEU A 787 -20.75 37.39 6.22
CA LEU A 787 -21.03 38.81 5.98
C LEU A 787 -21.61 39.00 4.57
N PRO A 788 -22.93 39.25 4.41
CA PRO A 788 -23.54 39.47 3.10
C PRO A 788 -23.16 40.83 2.50
N SER A 789 -23.25 40.95 1.17
CA SER A 789 -22.97 42.22 0.49
C SER A 789 -23.88 43.35 0.98
N ASN A 790 -23.27 44.48 1.34
CA ASN A 790 -23.93 45.70 1.89
C ASN A 790 -24.42 45.58 3.34
N PHE A 791 -24.01 44.55 4.08
CA PHE A 791 -24.23 44.44 5.51
C PHE A 791 -22.95 44.78 6.27
N THR A 792 -23.09 45.03 7.58
CA THR A 792 -21.96 45.16 8.51
C THR A 792 -22.00 44.11 9.63
N THR A 793 -23.01 43.25 9.55
CA THR A 793 -23.38 42.24 10.53
C THR A 793 -23.40 40.87 9.87
N LEU A 794 -23.26 39.82 10.68
CA LEU A 794 -23.41 38.46 10.23
C LEU A 794 -24.87 38.19 9.82
N GLY A 795 -25.02 37.42 8.74
CA GLY A 795 -26.29 37.26 8.07
C GLY A 795 -26.25 36.17 7.00
N TYR A 796 -27.30 36.16 6.19
CA TYR A 796 -27.49 35.21 5.11
C TYR A 796 -27.92 35.91 3.82
N HIS A 797 -27.70 35.24 2.69
CA HIS A 797 -28.23 35.60 1.39
C HIS A 797 -28.69 34.34 0.67
N MET A 798 -30.00 34.25 0.42
CA MET A 798 -30.65 33.20 -0.36
C MET A 798 -30.84 33.69 -1.78
N TYR A 799 -30.35 32.92 -2.76
CA TYR A 799 -30.55 33.21 -4.17
C TYR A 799 -31.61 32.26 -4.77
N GLY A 800 -32.31 32.73 -5.80
CA GLY A 800 -33.42 32.01 -6.44
C GLY A 800 -34.49 32.99 -6.92
N ASP A 801 -35.69 32.47 -7.20
CA ASP A 801 -36.82 33.28 -7.69
C ASP A 801 -37.32 34.31 -6.67
N ASP A 802 -37.17 34.01 -5.37
CA ASP A 802 -37.46 34.93 -4.25
C ASP A 802 -36.16 35.22 -3.48
N GLU A 803 -35.26 35.97 -4.12
CA GLU A 803 -33.97 36.38 -3.53
C GLU A 803 -34.19 37.17 -2.24
N ARG A 804 -33.65 36.66 -1.12
CA ARG A 804 -33.83 37.23 0.21
C ARG A 804 -32.48 37.33 0.93
N ARG A 805 -32.30 38.40 1.70
CA ARG A 805 -31.12 38.62 2.55
C ARG A 805 -31.54 39.22 3.88
N GLY A 806 -30.87 38.82 4.95
CA GLY A 806 -31.22 39.24 6.31
C GLY A 806 -30.06 39.10 7.28
N GLU A 807 -30.19 39.76 8.41
CA GLU A 807 -29.27 39.64 9.55
C GLU A 807 -29.68 38.46 10.43
N LEU A 808 -28.71 37.83 11.09
CA LEU A 808 -29.02 36.82 12.10
C LEU A 808 -29.55 37.48 13.38
N ASP A 809 -30.57 36.88 13.98
CA ASP A 809 -31.10 37.32 15.26
C ASP A 809 -30.43 36.57 16.41
N MET A 810 -29.54 37.22 17.13
CA MET A 810 -28.77 36.61 18.22
C MET A 810 -29.61 36.27 19.45
N ASN A 811 -30.81 36.85 19.59
CA ASN A 811 -31.71 36.50 20.68
C ASN A 811 -33.18 36.52 20.23
N PRO A 812 -33.63 35.45 19.55
CA PRO A 812 -35.00 35.36 19.00
C PRO A 812 -36.12 35.52 20.04
N GLU A 813 -35.81 35.42 21.34
CA GLU A 813 -36.78 35.65 22.42
C GLU A 813 -37.11 37.14 22.64
N LEU A 814 -36.25 38.05 22.18
CA LEU A 814 -36.43 39.49 22.29
C LEU A 814 -37.13 40.07 21.04
N PRO A 815 -37.90 41.15 21.18
CA PRO A 815 -38.54 41.77 20.02
C PRO A 815 -37.54 42.51 19.12
N GLY A 816 -37.62 42.24 17.82
CA GLY A 816 -36.74 42.83 16.79
C GLY A 816 -35.51 41.95 16.53
N ILE A 817 -34.65 42.35 15.60
CA ILE A 817 -33.43 41.59 15.26
C ILE A 817 -32.27 42.12 16.11
N GLN A 818 -31.60 41.23 16.86
CA GLN A 818 -30.36 41.57 17.55
C GLN A 818 -29.15 41.13 16.72
N SER A 819 -28.72 42.00 15.84
CA SER A 819 -27.68 41.73 14.85
C SER A 819 -26.29 41.59 15.50
N GLN A 820 -25.50 40.60 15.05
CA GLN A 820 -24.09 40.44 15.42
C GLN A 820 -23.20 41.20 14.46
N LEU A 821 -22.42 42.19 14.94
CA LEU A 821 -21.38 42.83 14.13
C LEU A 821 -20.25 41.84 13.83
N VAL A 822 -19.58 42.02 12.70
CA VAL A 822 -18.36 41.26 12.41
C VAL A 822 -17.28 41.63 13.42
N ASP A 823 -16.72 40.63 14.10
CA ASP A 823 -15.65 40.78 15.08
C ASP A 823 -14.50 39.77 14.85
N ASP A 824 -13.45 39.89 15.68
CA ASP A 824 -12.24 39.05 15.63
C ASP A 824 -12.36 37.80 16.52
N ASN A 825 -13.58 37.42 16.92
CA ASN A 825 -13.83 36.17 17.64
C ASN A 825 -13.97 34.99 16.67
N SER A 826 -13.73 33.78 17.19
CA SER A 826 -14.05 32.54 16.48
C SER A 826 -15.54 32.25 16.68
N HIS A 827 -16.28 32.12 15.59
CA HIS A 827 -17.69 31.76 15.61
C HIS A 827 -17.90 30.35 15.06
N LEU A 828 -18.68 29.53 15.78
CA LEU A 828 -19.17 28.24 15.32
C LEU A 828 -20.50 28.44 14.58
N TRP A 829 -20.55 28.04 13.33
CA TRP A 829 -21.76 28.00 12.54
C TRP A 829 -22.32 26.59 12.52
N VAL A 830 -23.63 26.46 12.67
CA VAL A 830 -24.35 25.20 12.50
C VAL A 830 -25.58 25.41 11.64
N LEU A 831 -25.74 24.55 10.65
CA LEU A 831 -26.94 24.45 9.82
C LEU A 831 -27.62 23.14 10.11
N HIS A 832 -28.94 23.22 10.30
CA HIS A 832 -29.83 22.08 10.24
C HIS A 832 -30.73 22.25 9.01
N ILE A 833 -30.47 21.45 7.99
CA ILE A 833 -31.18 21.46 6.72
C ILE A 833 -32.19 20.30 6.75
N HIS A 834 -33.45 20.65 6.98
CA HIS A 834 -34.55 19.69 6.97
C HIS A 834 -35.18 19.61 5.57
N CYS A 835 -34.82 18.58 4.81
CA CYS A 835 -35.35 18.35 3.46
C CYS A 835 -36.66 17.57 3.53
N ARG A 836 -37.74 18.16 2.99
CA ARG A 836 -39.08 17.54 2.97
C ARG A 836 -39.34 16.68 1.72
N GLY A 837 -38.38 16.63 0.80
CA GLY A 837 -38.51 16.00 -0.52
C GLY A 837 -38.88 17.00 -1.62
N GLU A 838 -38.68 16.60 -2.88
CA GLU A 838 -38.96 17.41 -4.09
C GLU A 838 -38.23 18.76 -4.12
N GLY A 839 -37.10 18.90 -3.43
CA GLY A 839 -36.32 20.14 -3.37
C GLY A 839 -36.80 21.17 -2.36
N HIS A 840 -37.88 20.91 -1.62
CA HIS A 840 -38.32 21.80 -0.54
C HIS A 840 -37.52 21.52 0.74
N ALA A 841 -36.79 22.53 1.21
CA ALA A 841 -36.01 22.44 2.45
C ALA A 841 -36.25 23.64 3.36
N VAL A 842 -36.14 23.41 4.66
CA VAL A 842 -36.08 24.47 5.66
C VAL A 842 -34.70 24.43 6.29
N VAL A 843 -33.92 25.50 6.12
CA VAL A 843 -32.58 25.63 6.71
C VAL A 843 -32.68 26.46 7.98
N GLN A 844 -32.36 25.85 9.11
CA GLN A 844 -32.22 26.52 10.39
C GLN A 844 -30.74 26.85 10.62
N VAL A 845 -30.46 28.12 10.91
CA VAL A 845 -29.11 28.64 11.11
C VAL A 845 -28.90 28.94 12.59
N PHE A 846 -27.81 28.42 13.15
CA PHE A 846 -27.37 28.70 14.51
C PHE A 846 -25.94 29.26 14.51
N LEU A 847 -25.71 30.31 15.30
CA LEU A 847 -24.41 30.90 15.55
C LEU A 847 -24.04 30.72 17.02
N ASP A 848 -22.87 30.14 17.26
CA ASP A 848 -22.35 29.76 18.59
C ASP A 848 -23.34 28.96 19.47
N PRO A 849 -24.03 27.93 18.95
CA PRO A 849 -24.94 27.14 19.76
C PRO A 849 -24.19 26.24 20.75
N ASP A 850 -24.85 25.91 21.86
CA ASP A 850 -24.48 24.74 22.67
C ASP A 850 -25.02 23.48 21.99
N LEU A 851 -24.13 22.70 21.38
CA LEU A 851 -24.51 21.51 20.62
C LEU A 851 -25.25 20.46 21.47
N THR A 852 -25.09 20.45 22.79
CA THR A 852 -25.77 19.47 23.66
C THR A 852 -27.27 19.70 23.79
N ASN A 853 -27.75 20.90 23.50
CA ASN A 853 -29.16 21.27 23.63
C ASN A 853 -29.74 21.90 22.35
N ILE A 854 -29.03 21.80 21.23
CA ILE A 854 -29.35 22.48 19.97
C ILE A 854 -30.78 22.21 19.48
N HIS A 855 -31.32 21.01 19.72
CA HIS A 855 -32.69 20.65 19.37
C HIS A 855 -33.77 21.45 20.12
N THR A 856 -33.41 22.12 21.21
CA THR A 856 -34.32 22.95 22.02
C THR A 856 -34.13 24.45 21.80
N LEU A 857 -33.07 24.85 21.10
CA LEU A 857 -32.77 26.25 20.83
C LEU A 857 -33.65 26.77 19.69
N GLN A 858 -34.03 28.06 19.76
CA GLN A 858 -34.57 28.74 18.59
C GLN A 858 -33.43 29.11 17.63
N PRO A 859 -33.59 28.87 16.31
CA PRO A 859 -32.56 29.22 15.35
C PRO A 859 -32.44 30.75 15.21
N ASN A 860 -31.23 31.23 14.94
CA ASN A 860 -30.98 32.64 14.67
C ASN A 860 -31.58 33.09 13.32
N ALA A 861 -31.82 32.14 12.41
CA ALA A 861 -32.64 32.33 11.22
C ALA A 861 -33.28 31.02 10.76
N GLU A 862 -34.51 31.08 10.25
CA GLU A 862 -35.20 29.95 9.61
C GLU A 862 -35.51 30.31 8.15
N LEU A 863 -34.94 29.54 7.22
CA LEU A 863 -34.84 29.88 5.81
C LEU A 863 -35.52 28.80 4.95
N PRO A 864 -36.78 29.01 4.53
CA PRO A 864 -37.43 28.11 3.57
C PRO A 864 -36.83 28.33 2.18
N ILE A 865 -36.22 27.29 1.60
CA ILE A 865 -35.61 27.29 0.27
C ILE A 865 -36.41 26.34 -0.63
N GLU A 866 -36.83 26.83 -1.79
CA GLU A 866 -37.40 26.02 -2.86
C GLU A 866 -36.28 25.53 -3.80
N ASP A 867 -36.42 24.29 -4.26
CA ASP A 867 -35.45 23.64 -5.17
C ASP A 867 -34.00 23.57 -4.65
N LEU A 868 -33.82 23.38 -3.33
CA LEU A 868 -32.49 23.25 -2.74
C LEU A 868 -31.73 22.06 -3.36
N ALA A 869 -30.59 22.37 -3.95
CA ALA A 869 -29.65 21.39 -4.48
C ALA A 869 -28.22 21.89 -4.27
N PHE A 870 -27.31 21.04 -3.77
CA PHE A 870 -25.88 21.35 -3.63
C PHE A 870 -25.02 20.08 -3.62
N ASP A 871 -23.77 20.20 -4.05
CA ASP A 871 -22.78 19.12 -4.13
C ASP A 871 -21.39 19.54 -3.62
N ARG A 872 -21.23 20.81 -3.24
CA ARG A 872 -19.97 21.38 -2.76
C ARG A 872 -20.24 22.59 -1.86
N VAL A 873 -19.23 22.95 -1.09
CA VAL A 873 -19.20 24.22 -0.36
C VAL A 873 -18.11 25.12 -0.91
N ARG A 874 -18.35 26.43 -0.91
CA ARG A 874 -17.35 27.43 -1.31
C ARG A 874 -17.03 28.34 -0.15
N LEU A 875 -15.74 28.48 0.18
CA LEU A 875 -15.24 29.55 1.04
C LEU A 875 -14.89 30.73 0.14
N GLU A 876 -15.40 31.94 0.45
CA GLU A 876 -15.14 33.11 -0.37
C GLU A 876 -14.78 34.37 0.44
N HIS A 877 -13.97 35.23 -0.18
CA HIS A 877 -13.64 36.57 0.25
C HIS A 877 -13.85 37.56 -0.90
N SER A 878 -14.30 38.79 -0.63
CA SER A 878 -14.49 39.83 -1.66
C SER A 878 -13.18 40.26 -2.35
N ALA A 879 -13.26 40.65 -3.64
CA ALA A 879 -12.10 41.01 -4.47
C ALA A 879 -11.68 42.51 -4.45
N GLU A 880 -10.42 42.76 -4.81
CA GLU A 880 -9.61 44.01 -4.94
C GLU A 880 -10.08 45.28 -4.19
N GLY A 881 -9.28 45.67 -3.18
CA GLY A 881 -9.39 46.92 -2.41
C GLY A 881 -9.71 46.72 -0.92
N ASP A 882 -10.34 45.60 -0.58
CA ASP A 882 -10.66 45.19 0.79
C ASP A 882 -9.44 44.46 1.40
N ARG A 883 -9.01 44.86 2.60
CA ARG A 883 -7.77 44.37 3.25
C ARG A 883 -8.01 43.54 4.53
N GLY A 884 -9.11 42.79 4.60
CA GLY A 884 -9.34 41.82 5.68
C GLY A 884 -8.86 40.41 5.32
N GLU A 885 -8.81 39.53 6.32
CA GLU A 885 -8.54 38.11 6.17
C GLU A 885 -9.64 37.32 6.87
N CYS A 886 -10.03 36.17 6.34
CA CYS A 886 -10.94 35.27 7.02
C CYS A 886 -10.32 33.89 7.14
N PHE A 887 -10.49 33.31 8.31
CA PHE A 887 -10.00 31.99 8.64
C PHE A 887 -11.21 31.07 8.75
N PHE A 888 -11.14 29.90 8.12
CA PHE A 888 -12.15 28.85 8.23
C PHE A 888 -11.53 27.59 8.78
N ASP A 889 -12.20 26.92 9.69
CA ASP A 889 -11.74 25.67 10.30
C ASP A 889 -12.83 24.61 10.28
N GLU A 890 -12.40 23.36 10.26
CA GLU A 890 -13.19 22.11 10.38
C GLU A 890 -14.58 22.15 9.73
N ILE A 891 -14.70 21.67 8.48
CA ILE A 891 -16.01 21.53 7.83
C ILE A 891 -16.55 20.12 8.10
N CYS A 892 -17.64 20.01 8.86
CA CYS A 892 -18.29 18.74 9.17
C CYS A 892 -19.68 18.69 8.55
N VAL A 893 -20.06 17.51 8.05
CA VAL A 893 -21.40 17.22 7.54
C VAL A 893 -21.87 15.90 8.13
N GLY A 894 -23.09 15.87 8.68
CA GLY A 894 -23.67 14.67 9.28
C GLY A 894 -25.19 14.58 9.11
N THR A 895 -25.77 13.47 9.56
CA THR A 895 -27.22 13.23 9.55
C THR A 895 -27.92 13.65 10.84
N ASN A 896 -27.14 13.94 11.89
CA ASN A 896 -27.63 14.33 13.21
C ASN A 896 -26.66 15.33 13.88
N ALA A 897 -27.10 15.95 14.98
CA ALA A 897 -26.33 16.97 15.69
C ALA A 897 -25.11 16.36 16.41
N GLU A 898 -25.23 15.13 16.91
CA GLU A 898 -24.15 14.42 17.59
C GLU A 898 -22.95 14.19 16.66
N ALA A 899 -23.20 13.85 15.39
CA ALA A 899 -22.18 13.59 14.39
C ALA A 899 -21.31 14.81 14.11
N ILE A 900 -21.91 16.00 14.01
CA ILE A 900 -21.16 17.25 13.79
C ILE A 900 -20.54 17.79 15.09
N ALA A 901 -21.02 17.37 16.26
CA ALA A 901 -20.48 17.77 17.54
C ALA A 901 -19.09 17.19 17.82
N VAL A 902 -18.77 16.01 17.26
CA VAL A 902 -17.43 15.41 17.34
C VAL A 902 -16.39 16.31 16.67
N GLY A 903 -16.78 17.04 15.63
CA GLY A 903 -15.96 18.08 14.97
C GLY A 903 -15.75 19.36 15.80
N SER A 904 -16.35 19.49 16.99
CA SER A 904 -16.44 20.77 17.71
C SER A 904 -16.11 20.69 19.20
N ARG A 905 -15.88 19.50 19.79
CA ARG A 905 -15.48 19.30 21.19
C ARG A 905 -14.62 18.04 21.38
N ARG A 906 -13.51 18.18 22.11
CA ARG A 906 -13.02 17.19 23.09
C ARG A 906 -12.93 17.91 24.44
N ASP A 907 -13.87 17.61 25.33
CA ASP A 907 -13.73 17.79 26.78
C ASP A 907 -13.95 16.42 27.42
#